data_AF-B3FAC1-F1
#
_entry.id   AF-B3FAC1-F1
#
_cell.length_a   1.000
_cell.length_b   1.000
_cell.length_c   1.000
_cell.angle_alpha   90.00
_cell.angle_beta   90.00
_cell.angle_gamma   90.00
#
_symmetry.space_group_name_H-M   'P 1'
#
loop_
_entity.id
_entity.type
_entity.pdbx_description
1 polymer ?
#
loop_
_entity_poly.entity_id
_entity_poly.type
_entity_poly.pdbx_seq_one_letter_code
_entity_poly.pdbx_strand_id
1 'polypeptide(L)'
;SQNHGFAVDAKTLPAGWKPLFTNANDNTNEGIIHESLPYFSVQFHPEHTAGPQDLECLFDVFIEAVNTYCPANAVNVQELITRKLTYVPKEPYDMKIPKKVLIIGSGGLSIGQAGEFDYSGSQAIKALHEENIQTVLINPNIATVQTSKGLADKVYFLPLVPEYVEQVIRAERPGGVLLTFGGQTGLNCGVELQRAGVFQKYGVRILGTPIDAIIDTEDRKIFADRIAVIGEKVAPSCAVYSVTEAVEAAEKLGYPVMARAAFSLGGLGSGFADNKEELKTLALQALAHSSQLIIDKSLKGWKEVEYEVVRDAYDNCITVCNMENVDPLGIHTGESIVVAPSQTLSNREYNLLRTTAINVIRHFGVVGECNIQYAVNPYAEEYYIIEVNARLSRSSALASKATGYPLAYVAAKLALGIPLSKIKNSVTGQTTACFEPSLDYCVVKIPRWDLSKFSRVSTKIGSSMKSVGEVMAIGRKFEEAFQKALRMVDENVNGFDPYLRKVDDEELKEPTDKRMFVVAAALKEGYTVDKLYDLTKIDRWFLQKMKHIIDYQTLLEQKDQHSLTYIDLLRAKQIGFSDKQIAASVKSTELAIRKQREECGVLPFVKQIDTVAAEWPATTNYLYITYNASSHDLEFKEEHTMVLGSGVYRIGSSVEFDWCAVGCLRELRKLGRKTIMVNYNPETVSTDYDMSDRLYFEEISFEVVMDIY
;
A
#
# COMPACT_ATOMS: atom_id res chain seq x y z
N SER A 1 -14.98 -7.89 -16.36
CA SER A 1 -15.55 -6.53 -16.19
C SER A 1 -17.03 -6.54 -16.57
N GLN A 2 -17.80 -5.52 -16.19
CA GLN A 2 -19.24 -5.43 -16.50
C GLN A 2 -19.57 -4.05 -17.08
N ASN A 3 -20.53 -4.00 -18.01
CA ASN A 3 -21.07 -2.74 -18.52
C ASN A 3 -22.48 -2.97 -19.10
N HIS A 4 -23.45 -3.22 -18.22
CA HIS A 4 -24.85 -3.46 -18.60
C HIS A 4 -25.80 -2.71 -17.67
N GLY A 5 -26.99 -2.35 -18.18
CA GLY A 5 -28.06 -1.69 -17.41
C GLY A 5 -29.34 -2.53 -17.27
N PHE A 6 -29.35 -3.73 -17.84
CA PHE A 6 -30.44 -4.70 -17.76
C PHE A 6 -29.89 -6.03 -17.23
N ALA A 7 -30.72 -6.80 -16.53
CA ALA A 7 -30.35 -8.10 -15.98
C ALA A 7 -31.47 -9.12 -16.22
N VAL A 8 -31.09 -10.39 -16.30
CA VAL A 8 -32.03 -11.52 -16.43
C VAL A 8 -32.67 -11.83 -15.07
N ASP A 9 -33.98 -11.98 -15.01
CA ASP A 9 -34.67 -12.44 -13.79
C ASP A 9 -34.55 -13.96 -13.64
N ALA A 10 -33.61 -14.39 -12.80
CA ALA A 10 -33.34 -15.78 -12.47
C ALA A 10 -34.58 -16.56 -11.94
N LYS A 11 -35.61 -15.88 -11.41
CA LYS A 11 -36.83 -16.54 -10.90
C LYS A 11 -37.78 -16.98 -11.99
N THR A 12 -37.60 -16.47 -13.21
CA THR A 12 -38.49 -16.72 -14.35
C THR A 12 -37.87 -17.59 -15.44
N LEU A 13 -36.73 -18.23 -15.15
CA LEU A 13 -36.04 -19.08 -16.11
C LEU A 13 -36.92 -20.27 -16.54
N PRO A 14 -37.03 -20.57 -17.84
CA PRO A 14 -37.76 -21.74 -18.32
C PRO A 14 -37.16 -23.05 -17.79
N ALA A 15 -37.96 -24.13 -17.85
CA ALA A 15 -37.49 -25.47 -17.52
C ALA A 15 -36.24 -25.83 -18.34
N GLY A 16 -35.24 -26.44 -17.68
CA GLY A 16 -33.96 -26.80 -18.29
C GLY A 16 -32.88 -25.71 -18.22
N TRP A 17 -33.19 -24.51 -17.71
CA TRP A 17 -32.22 -23.43 -17.48
C TRP A 17 -31.97 -23.18 -16.00
N LYS A 18 -30.72 -22.84 -15.66
CA LYS A 18 -30.28 -22.51 -14.31
C LYS A 18 -29.42 -21.25 -14.29
N PRO A 19 -29.42 -20.48 -13.19
CA PRO A 19 -28.39 -19.48 -12.93
C PRO A 19 -27.02 -20.15 -12.91
N LEU A 20 -26.02 -19.49 -13.51
CA LEU A 20 -24.63 -19.95 -13.55
C LEU A 20 -23.75 -19.15 -12.60
N PHE A 21 -23.82 -17.83 -12.69
CA PHE A 21 -23.12 -16.89 -11.81
C PHE A 21 -24.12 -15.95 -11.14
N THR A 22 -23.75 -15.42 -9.99
CA THR A 22 -24.56 -14.44 -9.25
C THR A 22 -23.65 -13.37 -8.68
N ASN A 23 -24.08 -12.12 -8.80
CA ASN A 23 -23.34 -10.98 -8.28
C ASN A 23 -23.30 -11.05 -6.74
N ALA A 24 -22.10 -10.97 -6.15
CA ALA A 24 -21.95 -11.08 -4.70
C ALA A 24 -22.45 -9.84 -3.93
N ASN A 25 -22.64 -8.70 -4.61
CA ASN A 25 -23.04 -7.43 -3.99
C ASN A 25 -24.55 -7.23 -4.01
N ASP A 26 -25.21 -7.44 -5.15
CA ASP A 26 -26.65 -7.15 -5.32
C ASP A 26 -27.51 -8.40 -5.59
N ASN A 27 -26.90 -9.59 -5.71
CA ASN A 27 -27.55 -10.86 -6.02
C ASN A 27 -28.23 -10.93 -7.39
N THR A 28 -27.91 -10.02 -8.32
CA THR A 28 -28.39 -10.10 -9.69
C THR A 28 -27.75 -11.29 -10.43
N ASN A 29 -28.43 -11.76 -11.48
CA ASN A 29 -27.99 -12.91 -12.26
C ASN A 29 -26.84 -12.52 -13.19
N GLU A 30 -25.73 -13.26 -13.10
CA GLU A 30 -24.50 -12.95 -13.86
C GLU A 30 -24.19 -13.98 -14.96
N GLY A 31 -25.11 -14.91 -15.19
CA GLY A 31 -25.00 -15.91 -16.25
C GLY A 31 -26.06 -16.98 -16.14
N ILE A 32 -26.35 -17.67 -17.23
CA ILE A 32 -27.29 -18.79 -17.27
C ILE A 32 -26.68 -19.97 -18.00
N ILE A 33 -27.15 -21.18 -17.67
CA ILE A 33 -26.69 -22.42 -18.28
C ILE A 33 -27.85 -23.38 -18.49
N HIS A 34 -27.80 -24.16 -19.58
CA HIS A 34 -28.75 -25.23 -19.83
C HIS A 34 -28.29 -26.53 -19.15
N GLU A 35 -29.22 -27.29 -18.57
CA GLU A 35 -28.93 -28.51 -17.80
C GLU A 35 -28.34 -29.68 -18.61
N SER A 36 -28.35 -29.61 -19.94
CA SER A 36 -28.07 -30.76 -20.81
C SER A 36 -27.54 -30.38 -22.18
N LEU A 37 -28.00 -29.26 -22.74
CA LEU A 37 -27.47 -28.69 -23.97
C LEU A 37 -26.20 -27.88 -23.67
N PRO A 38 -25.26 -27.77 -24.61
CA PRO A 38 -24.00 -27.06 -24.41
C PRO A 38 -24.17 -25.54 -24.55
N TYR A 39 -25.17 -24.98 -23.88
CA TYR A 39 -25.50 -23.55 -23.91
C TYR A 39 -25.20 -22.95 -22.55
N PHE A 40 -24.38 -21.91 -22.55
CA PHE A 40 -24.18 -21.05 -21.39
C PHE A 40 -24.00 -19.61 -21.86
N SER A 41 -24.28 -18.68 -20.97
CA SER A 41 -23.96 -17.28 -21.16
C SER A 41 -23.50 -16.67 -19.85
N VAL A 42 -22.74 -15.58 -19.96
CA VAL A 42 -22.32 -14.74 -18.85
C VAL A 42 -22.78 -13.31 -19.12
N GLN A 43 -23.05 -12.57 -18.05
CA GLN A 43 -23.51 -11.18 -18.11
C GLN A 43 -22.33 -10.19 -18.13
N PHE A 44 -21.18 -10.61 -17.61
CA PHE A 44 -19.90 -9.92 -17.64
C PHE A 44 -19.11 -10.22 -18.92
N HIS A 45 -18.03 -9.48 -19.13
CA HIS A 45 -17.11 -9.56 -20.27
C HIS A 45 -15.84 -10.35 -19.90
N PRO A 46 -15.74 -11.65 -20.25
CA PRO A 46 -14.54 -12.44 -20.03
C PRO A 46 -13.39 -12.07 -20.99
N GLU A 47 -13.66 -11.35 -22.09
CA GLU A 47 -12.67 -10.77 -23.01
C GLU A 47 -11.95 -9.53 -22.45
N HIS A 48 -12.36 -9.10 -21.26
CA HIS A 48 -11.72 -8.07 -20.44
C HIS A 48 -11.54 -6.70 -21.11
N THR A 49 -10.36 -6.27 -21.53
CA THR A 49 -10.08 -5.07 -22.37
C THR A 49 -11.07 -3.86 -22.33
N ALA A 50 -11.24 -3.13 -21.23
CA ALA A 50 -10.47 -3.09 -19.99
C ALA A 50 -11.06 -3.97 -18.86
N GLY A 51 -10.17 -4.48 -18.01
CA GLY A 51 -10.53 -5.25 -16.81
C GLY A 51 -9.66 -6.49 -16.56
N PRO A 52 -9.97 -7.23 -15.48
CA PRO A 52 -9.20 -8.41 -15.07
C PRO A 52 -9.44 -9.61 -16.01
N GLN A 53 -8.39 -10.42 -16.21
CA GLN A 53 -8.39 -11.58 -17.12
C GLN A 53 -8.89 -12.88 -16.46
N ASP A 54 -9.41 -12.78 -15.23
CA ASP A 54 -9.60 -13.91 -14.32
C ASP A 54 -10.59 -14.99 -14.81
N LEU A 55 -11.46 -14.66 -15.77
CA LEU A 55 -12.46 -15.56 -16.36
C LEU A 55 -12.27 -15.80 -17.87
N GLU A 56 -11.09 -15.50 -18.42
CA GLU A 56 -10.75 -15.83 -19.82
C GLU A 56 -10.79 -17.35 -20.07
N CYS A 57 -10.62 -18.15 -19.02
CA CYS A 57 -10.75 -19.60 -19.05
C CYS A 57 -12.13 -20.11 -19.55
N LEU A 58 -13.16 -19.28 -19.58
CA LEU A 58 -14.47 -19.61 -20.16
C LEU A 58 -14.40 -19.78 -21.69
N PHE A 59 -13.45 -19.12 -22.37
CA PHE A 59 -13.20 -19.37 -23.80
C PHE A 59 -12.60 -20.76 -24.04
N ASP A 60 -11.68 -21.22 -23.18
CA ASP A 60 -11.17 -22.60 -23.23
C ASP A 60 -12.31 -23.61 -23.10
N VAL A 61 -13.22 -23.38 -22.14
CA VAL A 61 -14.38 -24.25 -21.91
C VAL A 61 -15.30 -24.28 -23.12
N PHE A 62 -15.54 -23.13 -23.75
CA PHE A 62 -16.31 -23.06 -24.99
C PHE A 62 -15.66 -23.88 -26.13
N ILE A 63 -14.35 -23.72 -26.34
CA ILE A 63 -13.59 -24.47 -27.37
C ILE A 63 -13.61 -25.98 -27.05
N GLU A 64 -13.40 -26.37 -25.80
CA GLU A 64 -13.47 -27.77 -25.36
C GLU A 64 -14.86 -28.37 -25.63
N ALA A 65 -15.91 -27.62 -25.34
CA ALA A 65 -17.28 -28.05 -25.58
C ALA A 65 -17.55 -28.28 -27.08
N VAL A 66 -17.09 -27.36 -27.94
CA VAL A 66 -17.22 -27.48 -29.41
C VAL A 66 -16.47 -28.71 -29.93
N ASN A 67 -15.25 -28.94 -29.46
CA ASN A 67 -14.41 -30.06 -29.92
C ASN A 67 -14.92 -31.43 -29.45
N THR A 68 -15.54 -31.48 -28.27
CA THR A 68 -16.03 -32.73 -27.67
C THR A 68 -17.44 -33.08 -28.13
N TYR A 69 -18.20 -32.11 -28.64
CA TYR A 69 -19.60 -32.30 -29.02
C TYR A 69 -19.74 -33.28 -30.18
N CYS A 70 -20.52 -34.35 -29.96
CA CYS A 70 -20.99 -35.21 -31.04
C CYS A 70 -22.46 -35.62 -30.82
N PRO A 71 -23.22 -35.93 -31.88
CA PRO A 71 -24.64 -36.30 -31.74
C PRO A 71 -24.91 -37.52 -30.85
N ALA A 72 -23.89 -38.38 -30.63
CA ALA A 72 -23.97 -39.56 -29.80
C ALA A 72 -23.49 -39.34 -28.35
N ASN A 73 -22.90 -38.18 -28.03
CA ASN A 73 -22.35 -37.87 -26.70
C ASN A 73 -22.68 -36.42 -26.32
N ALA A 74 -23.66 -36.25 -25.43
CA ALA A 74 -24.03 -34.93 -24.93
C ALA A 74 -22.91 -34.37 -24.06
N VAL A 75 -22.44 -33.17 -24.38
CA VAL A 75 -21.45 -32.45 -23.57
C VAL A 75 -22.16 -31.65 -22.50
N ASN A 76 -21.90 -31.96 -21.24
CA ASN A 76 -22.37 -31.17 -20.12
C ASN A 76 -21.39 -30.02 -19.83
N VAL A 77 -21.71 -28.82 -20.35
CA VAL A 77 -20.86 -27.63 -20.14
C VAL A 77 -20.82 -27.20 -18.67
N GLN A 78 -21.85 -27.48 -17.88
CA GLN A 78 -21.84 -27.19 -16.45
C GLN A 78 -20.74 -27.97 -15.74
N GLU A 79 -20.55 -29.24 -16.10
CA GLU A 79 -19.48 -30.08 -15.57
C GLU A 79 -18.10 -29.54 -15.99
N LEU A 80 -17.94 -29.11 -17.25
CA LEU A 80 -16.69 -28.50 -17.73
C LEU A 80 -16.33 -27.22 -16.96
N ILE A 81 -17.29 -26.30 -16.80
CA ILE A 81 -17.10 -25.06 -16.04
C ILE A 81 -16.79 -25.38 -14.58
N THR A 82 -17.57 -26.26 -13.96
CA THR A 82 -17.36 -26.66 -12.55
C THR A 82 -15.97 -27.25 -12.37
N ARG A 83 -15.53 -28.16 -13.25
CA ARG A 83 -14.19 -28.75 -13.21
C ARG A 83 -13.09 -27.72 -13.39
N LYS A 84 -13.28 -26.72 -14.26
CA LYS A 84 -12.30 -25.66 -14.53
C LYS A 84 -12.18 -24.66 -13.37
N LEU A 85 -13.27 -24.35 -12.68
CA LEU A 85 -13.32 -23.34 -11.61
C LEU A 85 -13.20 -23.93 -10.19
N THR A 86 -13.40 -25.23 -10.02
CA THR A 86 -13.28 -25.86 -8.69
C THR A 86 -11.82 -25.89 -8.27
N TYR A 87 -11.52 -25.21 -7.17
CA TYR A 87 -10.24 -25.31 -6.48
C TYR A 87 -10.22 -26.51 -5.54
N VAL A 88 -9.18 -27.34 -5.67
CA VAL A 88 -8.86 -28.40 -4.70
C VAL A 88 -7.47 -28.10 -4.14
N PRO A 89 -7.34 -27.74 -2.84
CA PRO A 89 -6.04 -27.45 -2.27
C PRO A 89 -5.17 -28.71 -2.23
N LYS A 90 -3.86 -28.56 -2.49
CA LYS A 90 -2.89 -29.68 -2.44
C LYS A 90 -2.85 -30.33 -1.06
N GLU A 91 -2.91 -29.49 -0.02
CA GLU A 91 -3.04 -29.91 1.36
C GLU A 91 -4.32 -29.32 1.94
N PRO A 92 -5.23 -30.13 2.53
CA PRO A 92 -6.45 -29.61 3.12
C PRO A 92 -6.13 -28.61 4.22
N TYR A 93 -6.67 -27.39 4.12
CA TYR A 93 -6.53 -26.40 5.17
C TYR A 93 -7.25 -26.90 6.43
N ASP A 94 -6.56 -26.96 7.57
CA ASP A 94 -7.18 -27.40 8.82
C ASP A 94 -8.11 -26.29 9.38
N MET A 95 -9.38 -26.40 9.00
CA MET A 95 -10.45 -25.46 9.34
C MET A 95 -10.82 -25.39 10.83
N LYS A 96 -10.16 -26.16 11.70
CA LYS A 96 -10.45 -26.10 13.13
C LYS A 96 -10.04 -24.74 13.68
N ILE A 97 -10.98 -23.91 14.08
CA ILE A 97 -10.67 -22.59 14.65
C ILE A 97 -10.13 -22.77 16.09
N PRO A 98 -8.95 -22.21 16.42
CA PRO A 98 -8.41 -22.28 17.78
C PRO A 98 -9.17 -21.35 18.72
N LYS A 99 -9.39 -21.80 19.97
CA LYS A 99 -10.04 -20.98 21.01
C LYS A 99 -9.15 -19.87 21.57
N LYS A 100 -7.83 -20.02 21.42
CA LYS A 100 -6.83 -19.07 21.90
C LYS A 100 -5.72 -18.92 20.86
N VAL A 101 -5.39 -17.67 20.52
CA VAL A 101 -4.37 -17.32 19.52
C VAL A 101 -3.31 -16.41 20.14
N LEU A 102 -2.05 -16.70 19.84
CA LEU A 102 -0.91 -15.85 20.15
C LEU A 102 -0.62 -14.92 18.97
N ILE A 103 -0.48 -13.63 19.24
CA ILE A 103 0.00 -12.63 18.28
C ILE A 103 1.39 -12.19 18.73
N ILE A 104 2.36 -12.23 17.82
CA ILE A 104 3.71 -11.71 18.05
C ILE A 104 3.77 -10.30 17.45
N GLY A 105 4.00 -9.29 18.29
CA GLY A 105 4.13 -7.90 17.85
C GLY A 105 5.48 -7.61 17.18
N SER A 106 5.73 -6.32 16.88
CA SER A 106 6.97 -5.86 16.24
C SER A 106 8.07 -5.44 17.22
N GLY A 107 7.74 -5.20 18.49
CA GLY A 107 8.70 -4.65 19.45
C GLY A 107 8.80 -3.13 19.37
N GLY A 108 9.95 -2.61 19.81
CA GLY A 108 10.22 -1.16 19.74
C GLY A 108 10.30 -0.69 18.29
N LEU A 109 9.79 0.51 18.03
CA LEU A 109 9.83 1.11 16.68
C LEU A 109 11.28 1.36 16.26
N SER A 110 11.57 1.08 15.00
CA SER A 110 12.86 1.34 14.37
C SER A 110 12.65 1.78 12.91
N ILE A 111 13.68 2.38 12.30
CA ILE A 111 13.62 2.73 10.87
C ILE A 111 13.33 1.46 10.07
N GLY A 112 12.29 1.51 9.22
CA GLY A 112 11.82 0.37 8.44
C GLY A 112 10.78 -0.50 9.13
N GLN A 113 10.60 -0.41 10.46
CA GLN A 113 9.58 -1.16 11.21
C GLN A 113 8.94 -0.26 12.29
N ALA A 114 7.90 0.48 11.89
CA ALA A 114 7.34 1.58 12.69
C ALA A 114 5.91 1.27 13.21
N GLY A 115 5.01 2.25 13.16
CA GLY A 115 3.67 2.15 13.76
C GLY A 115 2.70 1.24 13.01
N GLU A 116 3.00 0.90 11.76
CA GLU A 116 2.16 0.08 10.88
C GLU A 116 1.78 -1.28 11.50
N PHE A 117 2.64 -1.83 12.37
CA PHE A 117 2.40 -3.08 13.08
C PHE A 117 1.62 -2.92 14.39
N ASP A 118 1.57 -1.71 14.96
CA ASP A 118 0.61 -1.39 16.02
C ASP A 118 -0.81 -1.34 15.47
N TYR A 119 -0.99 -0.64 14.34
CA TYR A 119 -2.24 -0.64 13.58
C TYR A 119 -2.65 -2.06 13.16
N SER A 120 -1.77 -2.80 12.48
CA SER A 120 -2.07 -4.13 11.96
C SER A 120 -2.38 -5.13 13.09
N GLY A 121 -1.60 -5.11 14.17
CA GLY A 121 -1.84 -5.96 15.34
C GLY A 121 -3.16 -5.64 16.05
N SER A 122 -3.50 -4.36 16.16
CA SER A 122 -4.79 -3.92 16.72
C SER A 122 -5.99 -4.42 15.90
N GLN A 123 -5.89 -4.34 14.57
CA GLN A 123 -6.92 -4.86 13.66
C GLN A 123 -7.05 -6.39 13.73
N ALA A 124 -5.94 -7.11 13.88
CA ALA A 124 -5.96 -8.55 14.07
C ALA A 124 -6.67 -8.95 15.38
N ILE A 125 -6.37 -8.25 16.48
CA ILE A 125 -7.03 -8.48 17.78
C ILE A 125 -8.54 -8.27 17.66
N LYS A 126 -8.97 -7.19 16.99
CA LYS A 126 -10.38 -6.91 16.73
C LYS A 126 -11.05 -8.04 15.95
N ALA A 127 -10.44 -8.50 14.85
CA ALA A 127 -10.96 -9.57 14.02
C ALA A 127 -11.14 -10.90 14.81
N LEU A 128 -10.17 -11.25 15.65
CA LEU A 128 -10.21 -12.43 16.51
C LEU A 128 -11.29 -12.33 17.60
N HIS A 129 -11.45 -11.15 18.22
CA HIS A 129 -12.46 -10.92 19.26
C HIS A 129 -13.87 -11.12 18.72
N GLU A 130 -14.17 -10.62 17.52
CA GLU A 130 -15.47 -10.81 16.88
C GLU A 130 -15.81 -12.29 16.60
N GLU A 131 -14.79 -13.14 16.42
CA GLU A 131 -14.95 -14.60 16.30
C GLU A 131 -14.91 -15.33 17.66
N ASN A 132 -14.97 -14.59 18.77
CA ASN A 132 -14.91 -15.10 20.15
C ASN A 132 -13.63 -15.91 20.46
N ILE A 133 -12.50 -15.50 19.89
CA ILE A 133 -11.19 -16.13 20.10
C ILE A 133 -10.43 -15.35 21.17
N GLN A 134 -9.90 -16.07 22.17
CA GLN A 134 -9.07 -15.46 23.19
C GLN A 134 -7.71 -15.06 22.61
N THR A 135 -7.28 -13.83 22.87
CA THR A 135 -6.08 -13.23 22.32
C THR A 135 -4.98 -13.08 23.36
N VAL A 136 -3.80 -13.59 23.04
CA VAL A 136 -2.57 -13.34 23.80
C VAL A 136 -1.63 -12.53 22.91
N LEU A 137 -1.21 -11.36 23.36
CA LEU A 137 -0.23 -10.54 22.66
C LEU A 137 1.10 -10.58 23.41
N ILE A 138 2.21 -10.77 22.70
CA ILE A 138 3.54 -10.49 23.20
C ILE A 138 4.13 -9.31 22.42
N ASN A 139 4.39 -8.20 23.10
CA ASN A 139 5.06 -7.03 22.54
C ASN A 139 5.70 -6.21 23.68
N PRO A 140 7.03 -6.01 23.68
CA PRO A 140 7.70 -5.22 24.72
C PRO A 140 7.41 -3.72 24.63
N ASN A 141 6.84 -3.24 23.53
CA ASN A 141 6.64 -1.81 23.31
C ASN A 141 5.37 -1.28 24.00
N ILE A 142 5.58 -0.70 25.18
CA ILE A 142 4.55 -0.12 26.05
C ILE A 142 3.80 1.07 25.43
N ALA A 143 4.38 1.74 24.43
CA ALA A 143 3.77 2.92 23.83
C ALA A 143 2.71 2.58 22.76
N THR A 144 2.55 1.28 22.43
CA THR A 144 1.63 0.85 21.37
C THR A 144 0.19 0.74 21.84
N VAL A 145 -0.75 1.15 21.00
CA VAL A 145 -2.20 1.00 21.24
C VAL A 145 -2.58 -0.46 21.41
N GLN A 146 -1.95 -1.38 20.68
CA GLN A 146 -2.22 -2.81 20.77
C GLN A 146 -1.96 -3.41 22.15
N THR A 147 -1.07 -2.79 22.94
CA THR A 147 -0.77 -3.21 24.32
C THR A 147 -1.67 -2.55 25.37
N SER A 148 -2.64 -1.73 24.95
CA SER A 148 -3.59 -1.09 25.85
C SER A 148 -4.46 -2.10 26.58
N LYS A 149 -4.75 -1.81 27.85
CA LYS A 149 -5.61 -2.65 28.68
C LYS A 149 -6.99 -2.84 28.03
N GLY A 150 -7.40 -4.10 27.88
CA GLY A 150 -8.71 -4.47 27.36
C GLY A 150 -8.80 -4.59 25.84
N LEU A 151 -7.72 -4.35 25.10
CA LEU A 151 -7.70 -4.68 23.67
C LEU A 151 -7.48 -6.18 23.45
N ALA A 152 -6.35 -6.72 23.91
CA ALA A 152 -6.11 -8.16 24.01
C ALA A 152 -6.50 -8.69 25.39
N ASP A 153 -6.86 -9.98 25.48
CA ASP A 153 -7.22 -10.61 26.76
C ASP A 153 -6.02 -10.71 27.71
N LYS A 154 -4.82 -10.92 27.14
CA LYS A 154 -3.57 -10.94 27.91
C LYS A 154 -2.42 -10.35 27.10
N VAL A 155 -1.63 -9.50 27.75
CA VAL A 155 -0.46 -8.82 27.16
C VAL A 155 0.79 -9.19 27.94
N TYR A 156 1.85 -9.55 27.21
CA TYR A 156 3.18 -9.82 27.72
C TYR A 156 4.18 -8.77 27.21
N PHE A 157 4.72 -7.98 28.14
CA PHE A 157 5.82 -7.05 27.86
C PHE A 157 7.16 -7.78 28.01
N LEU A 158 7.47 -8.66 27.06
CA LEU A 158 8.68 -9.49 27.06
C LEU A 158 9.45 -9.32 25.75
N PRO A 159 10.78 -9.56 25.75
CA PRO A 159 11.57 -9.56 24.52
C PRO A 159 11.04 -10.56 23.49
N LEU A 160 11.08 -10.17 22.21
CA LEU A 160 10.64 -10.99 21.08
C LEU A 160 11.75 -11.94 20.59
N VAL A 161 12.19 -12.83 21.47
CA VAL A 161 13.19 -13.87 21.17
C VAL A 161 12.62 -15.25 21.51
N PRO A 162 13.07 -16.32 20.81
CA PRO A 162 12.46 -17.65 20.89
C PRO A 162 12.28 -18.18 22.31
N GLU A 163 13.23 -17.92 23.22
CA GLU A 163 13.19 -18.43 24.60
C GLU A 163 12.02 -17.84 25.40
N TYR A 164 11.74 -16.55 25.26
CA TYR A 164 10.63 -15.89 25.96
C TYR A 164 9.29 -16.22 25.29
N VAL A 165 9.25 -16.27 23.96
CA VAL A 165 8.02 -16.65 23.23
C VAL A 165 7.64 -18.10 23.54
N GLU A 166 8.61 -19.04 23.61
CA GLU A 166 8.34 -20.41 24.06
C GLU A 166 7.76 -20.43 25.48
N GLN A 167 8.28 -19.61 26.40
CA GLN A 167 7.74 -19.54 27.76
C GLN A 167 6.27 -19.08 27.77
N VAL A 168 5.92 -18.08 26.95
CA VAL A 168 4.52 -17.65 26.78
C VAL A 168 3.68 -18.78 26.19
N ILE A 169 4.15 -19.46 25.14
CA ILE A 169 3.46 -20.62 24.54
C ILE A 169 3.24 -21.72 25.59
N ARG A 170 4.25 -22.00 26.42
CA ARG A 170 4.19 -23.02 27.48
C ARG A 170 3.17 -22.66 28.55
N ALA A 171 3.09 -21.39 28.94
CA ALA A 171 2.17 -20.89 29.96
C ALA A 171 0.73 -20.77 29.45
N GLU A 172 0.55 -20.23 28.24
CA GLU A 172 -0.76 -19.89 27.70
C GLU A 172 -1.42 -21.01 26.89
N ARG A 173 -0.62 -21.93 26.32
CA ARG A 173 -1.07 -23.03 25.47
C ARG A 173 -2.03 -22.57 24.36
N PRO A 174 -1.60 -21.62 23.50
CA PRO A 174 -2.42 -21.19 22.37
C PRO A 174 -2.59 -22.33 21.37
N GLY A 175 -3.77 -22.40 20.72
CA GLY A 175 -4.01 -23.37 19.64
C GLY A 175 -3.57 -22.87 18.26
N GLY A 176 -3.26 -21.58 18.15
CA GLY A 176 -2.76 -20.95 16.94
C GLY A 176 -1.84 -19.76 17.22
N VAL A 177 -1.01 -19.39 16.24
CA VAL A 177 -0.12 -18.22 16.27
C VAL A 177 -0.21 -17.44 14.97
N LEU A 178 -0.24 -16.12 15.06
CA LEU A 178 -0.15 -15.20 13.92
C LEU A 178 1.25 -14.58 13.89
N LEU A 179 1.97 -14.81 12.78
CA LEU A 179 3.36 -14.37 12.59
C LEU A 179 3.47 -13.16 11.65
N THR A 180 2.47 -12.92 10.81
CA THR A 180 2.50 -11.95 9.70
C THR A 180 2.13 -10.52 10.10
N PHE A 181 1.93 -10.24 11.39
CA PHE A 181 1.48 -8.94 11.93
C PHE A 181 2.56 -8.18 12.71
N GLY A 182 3.72 -8.80 12.94
CA GLY A 182 4.80 -8.27 13.79
C GLY A 182 6.04 -7.82 13.04
N GLY A 183 5.92 -7.54 11.73
CA GLY A 183 7.06 -7.20 10.88
C GLY A 183 8.13 -8.30 10.83
N GLN A 184 9.37 -7.91 10.54
CA GLN A 184 10.49 -8.84 10.46
C GLN A 184 10.82 -9.47 11.81
N THR A 185 10.66 -8.73 12.91
CA THR A 185 10.94 -9.24 14.26
C THR A 185 10.04 -10.42 14.62
N GLY A 186 8.72 -10.28 14.42
CA GLY A 186 7.78 -11.36 14.67
C GLY A 186 7.99 -12.57 13.75
N LEU A 187 8.28 -12.30 12.48
CA LEU A 187 8.52 -13.31 11.46
C LEU A 187 9.78 -14.14 11.74
N ASN A 188 10.92 -13.49 11.96
CA ASN A 188 12.19 -14.17 12.28
C ASN A 188 12.07 -15.01 13.56
N CYS A 189 11.41 -14.47 14.59
CA CYS A 189 11.17 -15.23 15.82
C CYS A 189 10.32 -16.48 15.56
N GLY A 190 9.27 -16.35 14.74
CA GLY A 190 8.45 -17.48 14.28
C GLY A 190 9.24 -18.55 13.53
N VAL A 191 10.11 -18.15 12.60
CA VAL A 191 10.99 -19.07 11.85
C VAL A 191 11.92 -19.85 12.79
N GLU A 192 12.56 -19.17 13.74
CA GLU A 192 13.44 -19.84 14.70
C GLU A 192 12.68 -20.80 15.64
N LEU A 193 11.46 -20.43 16.07
CA LEU A 193 10.59 -21.31 16.86
C LEU A 193 10.18 -22.57 16.09
N GLN A 194 9.90 -22.44 14.79
CA GLN A 194 9.60 -23.56 13.91
C GLN A 194 10.82 -24.47 13.74
N ARG A 195 12.00 -23.90 13.47
CA ARG A 195 13.26 -24.65 13.36
C ARG A 195 13.60 -25.41 14.64
N ALA A 196 13.31 -24.82 15.80
CA ALA A 196 13.45 -25.45 17.11
C ALA A 196 12.36 -26.48 17.44
N GLY A 197 11.38 -26.69 16.55
CA GLY A 197 10.28 -27.64 16.75
C GLY A 197 9.29 -27.25 17.84
N VAL A 198 9.27 -25.97 18.26
CA VAL A 198 8.45 -25.49 19.38
C VAL A 198 6.96 -25.59 19.05
N PHE A 199 6.54 -25.18 17.85
CA PHE A 199 5.14 -25.24 17.45
C PHE A 199 4.60 -26.67 17.46
N GLN A 200 5.37 -27.63 16.94
CA GLN A 200 5.01 -29.05 17.00
C GLN A 200 4.98 -29.59 18.44
N LYS A 201 5.99 -29.26 19.25
CA LYS A 201 6.10 -29.67 20.67
C LYS A 201 4.90 -29.26 21.51
N TYR A 202 4.31 -28.10 21.23
CA TYR A 202 3.18 -27.56 21.99
C TYR A 202 1.83 -27.65 21.26
N GLY A 203 1.79 -28.18 20.04
CA GLY A 203 0.57 -28.28 19.23
C GLY A 203 0.01 -26.93 18.79
N VAL A 204 0.88 -25.93 18.58
CA VAL A 204 0.51 -24.59 18.11
C VAL A 204 0.52 -24.59 16.59
N ARG A 205 -0.58 -24.18 15.95
CA ARG A 205 -0.64 -24.06 14.49
C ARG A 205 -0.31 -22.64 14.04
N ILE A 206 0.39 -22.51 12.92
CA ILE A 206 0.61 -21.22 12.29
C ILE A 206 -0.64 -20.90 11.47
N LEU A 207 -1.26 -19.76 11.72
CA LEU A 207 -2.48 -19.32 11.05
C LEU A 207 -2.16 -18.35 9.92
N GLY A 208 -2.91 -18.43 8.82
CA GLY A 208 -2.68 -17.61 7.62
C GLY A 208 -1.61 -18.23 6.73
N THR A 209 -0.63 -17.40 6.32
CA THR A 209 0.43 -17.80 5.40
C THR A 209 1.26 -18.94 5.99
N PRO A 210 1.41 -20.07 5.27
CA PRO A 210 2.27 -21.16 5.68
C PRO A 210 3.72 -20.69 5.88
N ILE A 211 4.41 -21.25 6.88
CA ILE A 211 5.78 -20.83 7.20
C ILE A 211 6.79 -21.13 6.09
N ASP A 212 6.54 -22.17 5.30
CA ASP A 212 7.39 -22.48 4.13
C ASP A 212 7.25 -21.40 3.07
N ALA A 213 6.04 -20.87 2.85
CA ALA A 213 5.83 -19.74 1.94
C ALA A 213 6.58 -18.49 2.43
N ILE A 214 6.56 -18.23 3.74
CA ILE A 214 7.32 -17.14 4.35
C ILE A 214 8.83 -17.32 4.10
N ILE A 215 9.38 -18.50 4.38
CA ILE A 215 10.80 -18.80 4.19
C ILE A 215 11.19 -18.68 2.71
N ASP A 216 10.38 -19.23 1.81
CA ASP A 216 10.60 -19.22 0.37
C ASP A 216 10.64 -17.78 -0.19
N THR A 217 9.85 -16.85 0.36
CA THR A 217 9.82 -15.45 -0.08
C THR A 217 10.96 -14.59 0.49
N GLU A 218 11.49 -14.95 1.67
CA GLU A 218 12.57 -14.20 2.32
C GLU A 218 13.97 -14.60 1.81
N ASP A 219 14.17 -15.86 1.40
CA ASP A 219 15.42 -16.29 0.78
C ASP A 219 15.43 -15.97 -0.72
N ARG A 220 16.28 -15.01 -1.12
CA ARG A 220 16.37 -14.54 -2.50
C ARG A 220 16.64 -15.63 -3.55
N LYS A 221 17.40 -16.67 -3.19
CA LYS A 221 17.71 -17.75 -4.13
C LYS A 221 16.51 -18.66 -4.30
N ILE A 222 15.89 -19.08 -3.19
CA ILE A 222 14.68 -19.90 -3.22
C ILE A 222 13.55 -19.15 -3.94
N PHE A 223 13.39 -17.86 -3.65
CA PHE A 223 12.44 -16.99 -4.33
C PHE A 223 12.66 -16.98 -5.85
N ALA A 224 13.89 -16.73 -6.30
CA ALA A 224 14.24 -16.74 -7.72
C ALA A 224 13.93 -18.08 -8.40
N ASP A 225 14.30 -19.19 -7.75
CA ASP A 225 14.06 -20.54 -8.26
C ASP A 225 12.55 -20.85 -8.35
N ARG A 226 11.76 -20.45 -7.34
CA ARG A 226 10.30 -20.62 -7.31
C ARG A 226 9.59 -19.77 -8.36
N ILE A 227 10.00 -18.52 -8.54
CA ILE A 227 9.49 -17.62 -9.58
C ILE A 227 9.78 -18.19 -10.98
N ALA A 228 10.97 -18.74 -11.21
CA ALA A 228 11.33 -19.34 -12.49
C ALA A 228 10.45 -20.56 -12.87
N VAL A 229 9.95 -21.32 -11.89
CA VAL A 229 9.05 -22.48 -12.13
C VAL A 229 7.76 -22.08 -12.84
N ILE A 230 7.25 -20.86 -12.60
CA ILE A 230 6.04 -20.34 -13.26
C ILE A 230 6.34 -19.51 -14.51
N GLY A 231 7.59 -19.48 -14.97
CA GLY A 231 8.01 -18.73 -16.16
C GLY A 231 8.17 -17.23 -15.95
N GLU A 232 8.05 -16.76 -14.71
CA GLU A 232 8.23 -15.35 -14.34
C GLU A 232 9.71 -15.03 -14.09
N LYS A 233 10.04 -13.73 -14.05
CA LYS A 233 11.44 -13.27 -13.97
C LYS A 233 11.67 -12.38 -12.76
N VAL A 234 12.67 -12.75 -11.96
CA VAL A 234 13.26 -11.85 -10.98
C VAL A 234 14.37 -11.00 -11.62
N ALA A 235 14.71 -9.87 -10.99
CA ALA A 235 15.86 -9.08 -11.41
C ALA A 235 17.13 -9.97 -11.49
N PRO A 236 17.82 -10.03 -12.65
CA PRO A 236 18.98 -10.89 -12.80
C PRO A 236 20.10 -10.52 -11.82
N SER A 237 20.57 -11.51 -11.06
CA SER A 237 21.63 -11.32 -10.06
C SER A 237 22.58 -12.52 -10.02
N CYS A 238 23.80 -12.28 -9.55
CA CYS A 238 24.83 -13.31 -9.38
C CYS A 238 25.63 -13.06 -8.11
N ALA A 239 25.76 -14.09 -7.26
CA ALA A 239 26.71 -14.07 -6.15
C ALA A 239 28.10 -14.42 -6.66
N VAL A 240 29.08 -13.60 -6.31
CA VAL A 240 30.48 -13.69 -6.74
C VAL A 240 31.42 -13.56 -5.53
N TYR A 241 32.60 -14.16 -5.62
CA TYR A 241 33.55 -14.24 -4.52
C TYR A 241 34.91 -13.63 -4.87
N SER A 242 35.07 -13.12 -6.09
CA SER A 242 36.29 -12.47 -6.56
C SER A 242 35.98 -11.32 -7.52
N VAL A 243 36.93 -10.40 -7.69
CA VAL A 243 36.81 -9.28 -8.65
C VAL A 243 36.66 -9.81 -10.08
N THR A 244 37.34 -10.91 -10.41
CA THR A 244 37.23 -11.55 -11.74
C THR A 244 35.81 -12.08 -11.97
N GLU A 245 35.26 -12.82 -11.00
CA GLU A 245 33.87 -13.30 -11.08
C GLU A 245 32.87 -12.15 -11.17
N ALA A 246 33.10 -11.04 -10.44
CA ALA A 246 32.24 -9.85 -10.52
C ALA A 246 32.20 -9.27 -11.93
N VAL A 247 33.36 -9.14 -12.58
CA VAL A 247 33.48 -8.66 -13.96
C VAL A 247 32.81 -9.63 -14.94
N GLU A 248 33.04 -10.93 -14.81
CA GLU A 248 32.41 -11.95 -15.67
C GLU A 248 30.88 -11.97 -15.51
N ALA A 249 30.39 -11.82 -14.28
CA ALA A 249 28.97 -11.71 -13.99
C ALA A 249 28.39 -10.45 -14.64
N ALA A 250 29.05 -9.31 -14.52
CA ALA A 250 28.60 -8.06 -15.14
C ALA A 250 28.65 -8.07 -16.67
N GLU A 251 29.60 -8.78 -17.28
CA GLU A 251 29.63 -9.00 -18.73
C GLU A 251 28.43 -9.84 -19.21
N LYS A 252 27.96 -10.79 -18.39
CA LYS A 252 26.75 -11.58 -18.67
C LYS A 252 25.45 -10.80 -18.43
N LEU A 253 25.39 -10.04 -17.33
CA LEU A 253 24.22 -9.22 -16.97
C LEU A 253 24.09 -7.97 -17.85
N GLY A 254 25.23 -7.49 -18.37
CA GLY A 254 25.36 -6.25 -19.10
C GLY A 254 25.31 -5.03 -18.18
N TYR A 255 26.18 -4.06 -18.43
CA TYR A 255 26.19 -2.79 -17.70
C TYR A 255 24.94 -1.93 -18.01
N PRO A 256 24.54 -1.03 -17.10
CA PRO A 256 25.08 -0.85 -15.74
C PRO A 256 24.70 -2.00 -14.79
N VAL A 257 25.51 -2.22 -13.76
CA VAL A 257 25.27 -3.20 -12.68
C VAL A 257 25.38 -2.57 -11.31
N MET A 258 24.71 -3.16 -10.32
CA MET A 258 24.85 -2.80 -8.92
C MET A 258 25.66 -3.87 -8.20
N ALA A 259 26.76 -3.48 -7.56
CA ALA A 259 27.53 -4.35 -6.67
C ALA A 259 27.04 -4.12 -5.23
N ARG A 260 26.77 -5.20 -4.49
CA ARG A 260 26.41 -5.16 -3.06
C ARG A 260 27.24 -6.17 -2.27
N ALA A 261 27.91 -5.73 -1.21
CA ALA A 261 28.56 -6.67 -0.29
C ALA A 261 27.49 -7.50 0.43
N ALA A 262 27.68 -8.82 0.49
CA ALA A 262 26.80 -9.69 1.26
C ALA A 262 27.03 -9.47 2.76
N PHE A 263 25.98 -9.65 3.56
CA PHE A 263 26.00 -9.51 5.03
C PHE A 263 26.46 -8.14 5.56
N SER A 264 26.44 -7.08 4.74
CA SER A 264 26.69 -5.71 5.19
C SER A 264 25.38 -4.95 5.41
N LEU A 265 25.29 -4.25 6.54
CA LEU A 265 24.18 -3.35 6.85
C LEU A 265 24.45 -1.95 6.27
N GLY A 266 23.40 -1.30 5.74
CA GLY A 266 23.45 0.10 5.33
C GLY A 266 24.21 0.39 4.03
N GLY A 267 24.33 -0.58 3.12
CA GLY A 267 24.96 -0.37 1.82
C GLY A 267 26.48 -0.15 1.86
N LEU A 268 27.14 -0.51 2.97
CA LEU A 268 28.59 -0.42 3.09
C LEU A 268 29.26 -1.31 2.02
N GLY A 269 30.00 -0.69 1.09
CA GLY A 269 30.60 -1.38 -0.06
C GLY A 269 29.64 -1.67 -1.22
N SER A 270 28.44 -1.08 -1.23
CA SER A 270 27.55 -1.12 -2.39
C SER A 270 27.75 0.07 -3.31
N GLY A 271 27.56 -0.12 -4.61
CA GLY A 271 27.69 0.94 -5.60
C GLY A 271 27.26 0.51 -7.00
N PHE A 272 26.96 1.49 -7.84
CA PHE A 272 26.67 1.26 -9.25
C PHE A 272 27.95 1.35 -10.07
N ALA A 273 28.09 0.46 -11.04
CA ALA A 273 29.13 0.52 -12.05
C ALA A 273 28.48 0.59 -13.42
N ASP A 274 28.79 1.64 -14.18
CA ASP A 274 28.38 1.80 -15.57
C ASP A 274 29.36 1.09 -16.53
N ASN A 275 30.53 0.71 -16.04
CA ASN A 275 31.55 0.03 -16.81
C ASN A 275 32.45 -0.88 -15.95
N LYS A 276 33.31 -1.63 -16.64
CA LYS A 276 34.23 -2.62 -16.07
C LYS A 276 35.24 -2.04 -15.07
N GLU A 277 35.72 -0.82 -15.30
CA GLU A 277 36.73 -0.22 -14.43
C GLU A 277 36.12 0.24 -13.11
N GLU A 278 34.95 0.88 -13.16
CA GLU A 278 34.17 1.22 -11.95
C GLU A 278 33.82 -0.02 -11.13
N LEU A 279 33.39 -1.10 -11.78
CA LEU A 279 33.06 -2.34 -11.07
C LEU A 279 34.27 -2.95 -10.37
N LYS A 280 35.46 -2.94 -11.01
CA LYS A 280 36.68 -3.44 -10.36
C LYS A 280 37.00 -2.65 -9.10
N THR A 281 36.91 -1.32 -9.16
CA THR A 281 37.15 -0.46 -8.01
C THR A 281 36.16 -0.75 -6.88
N LEU A 282 34.87 -0.86 -7.20
CA LEU A 282 33.83 -1.19 -6.23
C LEU A 282 34.00 -2.59 -5.63
N ALA A 283 34.25 -3.60 -6.47
CA ALA A 283 34.44 -4.98 -6.03
C ALA A 283 35.67 -5.14 -5.14
N LEU A 284 36.77 -4.45 -5.45
CA LEU A 284 37.98 -4.40 -4.60
C LEU A 284 37.66 -3.84 -3.20
N GLN A 285 36.92 -2.74 -3.15
CA GLN A 285 36.52 -2.12 -1.88
C GLN A 285 35.55 -3.00 -1.09
N ALA A 286 34.56 -3.59 -1.78
CA ALA A 286 33.54 -4.41 -1.16
C ALA A 286 34.10 -5.73 -0.62
N LEU A 287 34.94 -6.42 -1.40
CA LEU A 287 35.55 -7.70 -1.00
C LEU A 287 36.63 -7.55 0.08
N ALA A 288 37.11 -6.34 0.34
CA ALA A 288 37.96 -6.06 1.50
C ALA A 288 37.19 -6.15 2.84
N HIS A 289 35.86 -6.04 2.79
CA HIS A 289 35.00 -6.01 3.97
C HIS A 289 33.96 -7.14 4.01
N SER A 290 33.78 -7.90 2.91
CA SER A 290 32.89 -9.06 2.84
C SER A 290 33.50 -10.17 2.00
N SER A 291 33.24 -11.43 2.36
CA SER A 291 33.70 -12.60 1.60
C SER A 291 32.87 -12.89 0.35
N GLN A 292 31.74 -12.20 0.17
CA GLN A 292 30.82 -12.39 -0.96
C GLN A 292 30.29 -11.04 -1.43
N LEU A 293 30.17 -10.90 -2.75
CA LEU A 293 29.59 -9.75 -3.42
C LEU A 293 28.42 -10.23 -4.29
N ILE A 294 27.35 -9.46 -4.38
CA ILE A 294 26.21 -9.72 -5.26
C ILE A 294 26.25 -8.68 -6.37
N ILE A 295 26.27 -9.14 -7.63
CA ILE A 295 26.16 -8.30 -8.82
C ILE A 295 24.74 -8.42 -9.35
N ASP A 296 23.98 -7.33 -9.30
CA ASP A 296 22.64 -7.24 -9.86
C ASP A 296 22.67 -6.46 -11.17
N LYS A 297 21.79 -6.81 -12.11
CA LYS A 297 21.47 -5.92 -13.22
C LYS A 297 20.95 -4.60 -12.66
N SER A 298 21.56 -3.48 -13.04
CA SER A 298 21.03 -2.18 -12.65
C SER A 298 19.77 -1.90 -13.46
N LEU A 299 18.67 -1.76 -12.74
CA LEU A 299 17.38 -1.31 -13.25
C LEU A 299 17.12 0.15 -12.84
N LYS A 300 18.19 0.91 -12.51
CA LYS A 300 18.11 2.32 -12.08
C LYS A 300 17.34 3.14 -13.11
N GLY A 301 16.35 3.90 -12.65
CA GLY A 301 15.52 4.73 -13.54
C GLY A 301 14.31 4.02 -14.14
N TRP A 302 14.12 2.71 -13.89
CA TRP A 302 12.87 2.04 -14.18
C TRP A 302 11.78 2.49 -13.22
N LYS A 303 10.51 2.37 -13.63
CA LYS A 303 9.38 2.63 -12.75
C LYS A 303 9.35 1.54 -11.67
N GLU A 304 9.00 1.91 -10.46
CA GLU A 304 8.78 0.95 -9.38
C GLU A 304 7.30 0.96 -9.01
N VAL A 305 6.68 -0.22 -9.01
CA VAL A 305 5.23 -0.40 -8.84
C VAL A 305 5.00 -1.50 -7.80
N GLU A 306 4.06 -1.27 -6.89
CA GLU A 306 3.69 -2.21 -5.84
C GLU A 306 2.22 -2.63 -5.96
N TYR A 307 1.92 -3.86 -5.56
CA TYR A 307 0.55 -4.36 -5.41
C TYR A 307 0.36 -5.00 -4.04
N GLU A 308 -0.75 -4.67 -3.40
CA GLU A 308 -1.24 -5.35 -2.20
C GLU A 308 -2.23 -6.44 -2.62
N VAL A 309 -1.87 -7.69 -2.35
CA VAL A 309 -2.62 -8.86 -2.81
C VAL A 309 -3.22 -9.55 -1.60
N VAL A 310 -4.49 -9.93 -1.72
CA VAL A 310 -5.21 -10.70 -0.70
C VAL A 310 -5.67 -12.01 -1.31
N ARG A 311 -5.37 -13.12 -0.62
CA ARG A 311 -5.75 -14.47 -1.04
C ARG A 311 -6.36 -15.26 0.12
N ASP A 312 -7.51 -15.87 -0.10
CA ASP A 312 -8.13 -16.77 0.89
C ASP A 312 -7.79 -18.25 0.69
N ALA A 313 -8.22 -19.09 1.62
CA ALA A 313 -7.99 -20.54 1.57
C ALA A 313 -8.78 -21.26 0.45
N TYR A 314 -9.67 -20.55 -0.26
CA TYR A 314 -10.52 -21.05 -1.33
C TYR A 314 -10.06 -20.56 -2.71
N ASP A 315 -8.87 -19.97 -2.78
CA ASP A 315 -8.21 -19.46 -3.99
C ASP A 315 -8.85 -18.23 -4.63
N ASN A 316 -9.76 -17.56 -3.91
CA ASN A 316 -10.13 -16.18 -4.26
C ASN A 316 -8.90 -15.31 -4.00
N CYS A 317 -8.45 -14.59 -5.02
CA CYS A 317 -7.23 -13.79 -5.01
C CYS A 317 -7.49 -12.47 -5.74
N ILE A 318 -7.28 -11.34 -5.06
CA ILE A 318 -7.58 -10.00 -5.54
C ILE A 318 -6.42 -9.05 -5.26
N THR A 319 -6.30 -7.98 -6.05
CA THR A 319 -5.34 -6.89 -5.79
C THR A 319 -6.05 -5.67 -5.22
N VAL A 320 -5.92 -5.45 -3.91
CA VAL A 320 -6.68 -4.42 -3.18
C VAL A 320 -6.18 -3.01 -3.47
N CYS A 321 -4.88 -2.85 -3.66
CA CYS A 321 -4.30 -1.55 -3.95
C CYS A 321 -3.11 -1.74 -4.88
N ASN A 322 -2.91 -0.77 -5.76
CA ASN A 322 -1.69 -0.67 -6.53
C ASN A 322 -1.09 0.73 -6.35
N MET A 323 0.23 0.78 -6.26
CA MET A 323 0.98 1.98 -5.93
C MET A 323 2.09 2.19 -6.95
N GLU A 324 2.32 3.44 -7.32
CA GLU A 324 3.39 3.83 -8.23
C GLU A 324 4.35 4.79 -7.53
N ASN A 325 5.64 4.48 -7.57
CA ASN A 325 6.65 5.35 -7.01
C ASN A 325 6.92 6.51 -7.99
N VAL A 326 6.85 7.73 -7.49
CA VAL A 326 7.27 8.94 -8.21
C VAL A 326 8.78 8.94 -8.38
N ASP A 327 9.48 8.57 -7.30
CA ASP A 327 10.90 8.31 -7.32
C ASP A 327 11.17 6.97 -8.04
N PRO A 328 12.11 6.92 -9.00
CA PRO A 328 12.37 5.70 -9.76
C PRO A 328 13.16 4.68 -8.95
N LEU A 329 13.21 3.44 -9.47
CA LEU A 329 13.94 2.34 -8.85
C LEU A 329 15.40 2.72 -8.56
N GLY A 330 15.83 2.36 -7.36
CA GLY A 330 17.13 2.73 -6.76
C GLY A 330 16.96 3.51 -5.45
N ILE A 331 15.77 4.05 -5.23
CA ILE A 331 15.31 4.61 -3.96
C ILE A 331 14.29 3.63 -3.39
N HIS A 332 14.48 3.18 -2.15
CA HIS A 332 13.59 2.20 -1.52
C HIS A 332 12.16 2.75 -1.43
N THR A 333 11.13 1.93 -1.64
CA THR A 333 9.70 2.31 -1.54
C THR A 333 9.36 3.16 -0.31
N GLY A 334 9.83 2.73 0.87
CA GLY A 334 9.76 3.51 2.12
C GLY A 334 10.43 4.90 2.10
N GLU A 335 11.47 5.12 1.29
CA GLU A 335 12.12 6.43 1.04
C GLU A 335 11.51 7.19 -0.15
N SER A 336 10.67 6.55 -0.95
CA SER A 336 10.10 7.13 -2.15
C SER A 336 8.83 7.91 -1.85
N ILE A 337 8.57 8.93 -2.67
CA ILE A 337 7.23 9.48 -2.83
C ILE A 337 6.41 8.47 -3.62
N VAL A 338 5.22 8.12 -3.13
CA VAL A 338 4.38 7.06 -3.68
C VAL A 338 2.98 7.60 -3.93
N VAL A 339 2.36 7.20 -5.04
CA VAL A 339 0.97 7.55 -5.37
C VAL A 339 0.08 6.32 -5.47
N ALA A 340 -1.17 6.47 -5.05
CA ALA A 340 -2.22 5.46 -5.26
C ALA A 340 -3.48 6.11 -5.86
N PRO A 341 -4.11 5.51 -6.88
CA PRO A 341 -3.61 4.38 -7.67
C PRO A 341 -2.44 4.79 -8.59
N SER A 342 -1.85 3.85 -9.34
CA SER A 342 -0.88 4.19 -10.39
C SER A 342 -1.45 5.16 -11.43
N GLN A 343 -0.63 6.06 -11.95
CA GLN A 343 -1.04 7.14 -12.87
C GLN A 343 -0.51 6.94 -14.30
N THR A 344 0.61 6.24 -14.48
CA THR A 344 1.32 6.21 -15.78
C THR A 344 1.37 4.83 -16.44
N LEU A 345 0.65 3.85 -15.89
CA LEU A 345 0.48 2.53 -16.49
C LEU A 345 -0.70 2.53 -17.48
N SER A 346 -0.51 1.92 -18.63
CA SER A 346 -1.61 1.56 -19.52
C SER A 346 -2.44 0.44 -18.90
N ASN A 347 -3.69 0.27 -19.36
CA ASN A 347 -4.53 -0.86 -18.94
C ASN A 347 -3.84 -2.22 -19.16
N ARG A 348 -3.03 -2.33 -20.22
CA ARG A 348 -2.32 -3.57 -20.55
C ARG A 348 -1.20 -3.85 -19.55
N GLU A 349 -0.36 -2.86 -19.23
CA GLU A 349 0.69 -2.99 -18.22
C GLU A 349 0.09 -3.26 -16.84
N TYR A 350 -0.98 -2.53 -16.47
CA TYR A 350 -1.69 -2.74 -15.21
C TYR A 350 -2.16 -4.19 -15.05
N ASN A 351 -2.91 -4.71 -16.04
CA ASN A 351 -3.46 -6.06 -15.94
C ASN A 351 -2.40 -7.15 -16.10
N LEU A 352 -1.32 -6.89 -16.84
CA LEU A 352 -0.16 -7.79 -16.90
C LEU A 352 0.44 -7.97 -15.49
N LEU A 353 0.78 -6.86 -14.82
CA LEU A 353 1.35 -6.89 -13.48
C LEU A 353 0.38 -7.47 -12.44
N ARG A 354 -0.90 -7.09 -12.51
CA ARG A 354 -1.96 -7.65 -11.66
C ARG A 354 -2.08 -9.18 -11.80
N THR A 355 -2.17 -9.68 -13.03
CA THR A 355 -2.28 -11.13 -13.28
C THR A 355 -1.03 -11.86 -12.82
N THR A 356 0.16 -11.30 -13.06
CA THR A 356 1.41 -11.83 -12.53
C THR A 356 1.41 -11.87 -11.00
N ALA A 357 0.95 -10.81 -10.32
CA ALA A 357 0.83 -10.77 -8.86
C ALA A 357 0.00 -11.95 -8.36
N ILE A 358 -1.21 -12.10 -8.89
CA ILE A 358 -2.13 -13.18 -8.51
C ILE A 358 -1.48 -14.56 -8.74
N ASN A 359 -0.82 -14.77 -9.89
CA ASN A 359 -0.17 -16.03 -10.22
C ASN A 359 0.98 -16.36 -9.26
N VAL A 360 1.81 -15.37 -8.94
CA VAL A 360 2.92 -15.51 -7.99
C VAL A 360 2.38 -15.87 -6.60
N ILE A 361 1.41 -15.11 -6.09
CA ILE A 361 0.87 -15.31 -4.74
C ILE A 361 0.16 -16.68 -4.61
N ARG A 362 -0.55 -17.12 -5.65
CA ARG A 362 -1.09 -18.49 -5.73
C ARG A 362 0.02 -19.55 -5.72
N HIS A 363 1.13 -19.33 -6.43
CA HIS A 363 2.25 -20.26 -6.52
C HIS A 363 2.98 -20.46 -5.18
N PHE A 364 3.15 -19.39 -4.41
CA PHE A 364 3.70 -19.45 -3.06
C PHE A 364 2.70 -20.01 -2.03
N GLY A 365 1.40 -20.01 -2.35
CA GLY A 365 0.36 -20.54 -1.45
C GLY A 365 0.07 -19.63 -0.26
N VAL A 366 0.26 -18.32 -0.43
CA VAL A 366 -0.04 -17.32 0.59
C VAL A 366 -1.54 -17.36 0.93
N VAL A 367 -1.87 -17.21 2.22
CA VAL A 367 -3.25 -17.11 2.73
C VAL A 367 -3.30 -15.96 3.73
N GLY A 368 -4.02 -14.90 3.38
CA GLY A 368 -3.96 -13.62 4.07
C GLY A 368 -3.62 -12.52 3.08
N GLU A 369 -2.64 -11.70 3.42
CA GLU A 369 -2.21 -10.54 2.65
C GLU A 369 -0.70 -10.58 2.41
N CYS A 370 -0.27 -9.98 1.31
CA CYS A 370 1.13 -9.74 0.99
C CYS A 370 1.31 -8.56 0.02
N ASN A 371 2.51 -7.98 0.05
CA ASN A 371 2.96 -6.97 -0.91
C ASN A 371 3.89 -7.61 -1.96
N ILE A 372 3.75 -7.22 -3.23
CA ILE A 372 4.66 -7.58 -4.33
C ILE A 372 5.15 -6.33 -5.06
N GLN A 373 6.42 -6.32 -5.42
CA GLN A 373 7.09 -5.17 -6.04
C GLN A 373 7.65 -5.52 -7.42
N TYR A 374 7.54 -4.56 -8.34
CA TYR A 374 7.98 -4.66 -9.72
C TYR A 374 8.90 -3.51 -10.10
N ALA A 375 9.91 -3.82 -10.92
CA ALA A 375 10.58 -2.84 -11.76
C ALA A 375 10.01 -2.94 -13.18
N VAL A 376 9.47 -1.84 -13.70
CA VAL A 376 8.80 -1.78 -15.00
C VAL A 376 9.58 -0.87 -15.95
N ASN A 377 9.90 -1.39 -17.13
CA ASN A 377 10.64 -0.65 -18.13
C ASN A 377 9.77 0.52 -18.66
N PRO A 378 10.23 1.78 -18.61
CA PRO A 378 9.43 2.92 -19.06
C PRO A 378 9.26 3.00 -20.59
N TYR A 379 9.92 2.12 -21.36
CA TYR A 379 9.94 2.15 -22.83
C TYR A 379 9.42 0.87 -23.50
N ALA A 380 9.16 -0.19 -22.74
CA ALA A 380 8.75 -1.50 -23.25
C ALA A 380 7.89 -2.25 -22.24
N GLU A 381 7.12 -3.25 -22.70
CA GLU A 381 6.35 -4.17 -21.82
C GLU A 381 7.25 -5.20 -21.09
N GLU A 382 8.44 -4.77 -20.65
CA GLU A 382 9.39 -5.59 -19.89
C GLU A 382 9.31 -5.22 -18.40
N TYR A 383 9.22 -6.22 -17.54
CA TYR A 383 9.26 -6.04 -16.09
C TYR A 383 10.07 -7.14 -15.42
N TYR A 384 10.47 -6.87 -14.18
CA TYR A 384 11.06 -7.84 -13.26
C TYR A 384 10.36 -7.77 -11.92
N ILE A 385 10.16 -8.93 -11.31
CA ILE A 385 9.73 -9.05 -9.91
C ILE A 385 10.94 -8.76 -9.03
N ILE A 386 10.77 -7.84 -8.08
CA ILE A 386 11.84 -7.45 -7.15
C ILE A 386 11.78 -8.33 -5.89
N GLU A 387 10.64 -8.36 -5.22
CA GLU A 387 10.41 -9.15 -4.02
C GLU A 387 8.91 -9.35 -3.74
N VAL A 388 8.61 -10.31 -2.86
CA VAL A 388 7.29 -10.50 -2.26
C VAL A 388 7.47 -10.50 -0.75
N ASN A 389 6.73 -9.63 -0.06
CA ASN A 389 6.65 -9.59 1.39
C ASN A 389 5.40 -10.36 1.83
N ALA A 390 5.55 -11.62 2.24
CA ALA A 390 4.44 -12.51 2.63
C ALA A 390 3.85 -12.21 4.03
N ARG A 391 3.67 -10.92 4.33
CA ARG A 391 3.19 -10.37 5.60
C ARG A 391 2.63 -8.96 5.39
N LEU A 392 1.94 -8.47 6.42
CA LEU A 392 1.57 -7.06 6.50
C LEU A 392 2.84 -6.20 6.47
N SER A 393 2.71 -5.01 5.90
CA SER A 393 3.81 -4.09 5.67
C SER A 393 3.39 -2.63 5.88
N ARG A 394 4.35 -1.71 5.76
CA ARG A 394 4.05 -0.28 5.68
C ARG A 394 3.17 0.04 4.46
N SER A 395 3.45 -0.57 3.32
CA SER A 395 2.65 -0.46 2.10
C SER A 395 1.21 -0.95 2.33
N SER A 396 1.02 -2.01 3.12
CA SER A 396 -0.31 -2.52 3.49
C SER A 396 -1.09 -1.56 4.40
N ALA A 397 -0.41 -0.91 5.35
CA ALA A 397 -1.03 0.13 6.17
C ALA A 397 -1.43 1.33 5.30
N LEU A 398 -0.51 1.83 4.47
CA LEU A 398 -0.77 2.91 3.52
C LEU A 398 -1.96 2.58 2.60
N ALA A 399 -1.97 1.40 2.00
CA ALA A 399 -3.06 0.93 1.14
C ALA A 399 -4.39 0.83 1.88
N SER A 400 -4.39 0.38 3.14
CA SER A 400 -5.62 0.34 3.93
C SER A 400 -6.22 1.74 4.13
N LYS A 401 -5.37 2.74 4.38
CA LYS A 401 -5.79 4.13 4.54
C LYS A 401 -6.16 4.76 3.20
N ALA A 402 -5.44 4.45 2.12
CA ALA A 402 -5.72 4.99 0.79
C ALA A 402 -7.06 4.49 0.25
N THR A 403 -7.36 3.21 0.44
CA THR A 403 -8.53 2.56 -0.14
C THR A 403 -9.75 2.53 0.78
N GLY A 404 -9.55 2.63 2.10
CA GLY A 404 -10.57 2.33 3.12
C GLY A 404 -10.78 0.84 3.39
N TYR A 405 -10.04 -0.05 2.69
CA TYR A 405 -10.11 -1.50 2.85
C TYR A 405 -9.16 -1.97 3.98
N PRO A 406 -9.67 -2.55 5.09
CA PRO A 406 -8.84 -2.86 6.25
C PRO A 406 -8.05 -4.18 6.07
N LEU A 407 -6.91 -4.12 5.36
CA LEU A 407 -6.13 -5.30 4.96
C LEU A 407 -5.77 -6.23 6.12
N ALA A 408 -5.28 -5.68 7.24
CA ALA A 408 -4.90 -6.47 8.42
C ALA A 408 -6.10 -7.19 9.06
N TYR A 409 -7.25 -6.54 9.14
CA TYR A 409 -8.49 -7.16 9.65
C TYR A 409 -8.93 -8.31 8.76
N VAL A 410 -8.95 -8.09 7.44
CA VAL A 410 -9.32 -9.12 6.46
C VAL A 410 -8.34 -10.28 6.54
N ALA A 411 -7.03 -10.03 6.52
CA ALA A 411 -5.99 -11.05 6.62
C ALA A 411 -6.15 -11.92 7.88
N ALA A 412 -6.52 -11.31 9.02
CA ALA A 412 -6.78 -12.05 10.25
C ALA A 412 -8.02 -12.96 10.15
N LYS A 413 -9.10 -12.52 9.48
CA LYS A 413 -10.27 -13.38 9.20
C LYS A 413 -9.92 -14.51 8.22
N LEU A 414 -9.13 -14.23 7.18
CA LEU A 414 -8.67 -15.24 6.23
C LEU A 414 -7.80 -16.30 6.90
N ALA A 415 -6.97 -15.91 7.87
CA ALA A 415 -6.16 -16.82 8.67
C ALA A 415 -6.99 -17.81 9.52
N LEU A 416 -8.30 -17.53 9.71
CA LEU A 416 -9.26 -18.42 10.36
C LEU A 416 -10.04 -19.30 9.37
N GLY A 417 -9.74 -19.21 8.07
CA GLY A 417 -10.45 -19.93 7.00
C GLY A 417 -11.78 -19.29 6.60
N ILE A 418 -12.05 -18.03 6.97
CA ILE A 418 -13.25 -17.33 6.50
C ILE A 418 -12.98 -16.84 5.06
N PRO A 419 -13.82 -17.17 4.06
CA PRO A 419 -13.61 -16.72 2.68
C PRO A 419 -13.88 -15.23 2.51
N LEU A 420 -13.23 -14.60 1.53
CA LEU A 420 -13.41 -13.17 1.20
C LEU A 420 -14.89 -12.80 0.98
N SER A 421 -15.63 -13.67 0.30
CA SER A 421 -17.05 -13.47 -0.03
C SER A 421 -17.98 -13.49 1.20
N LYS A 422 -17.50 -13.93 2.37
CA LYS A 422 -18.28 -13.92 3.64
C LYS A 422 -17.86 -12.82 4.60
N ILE A 423 -16.73 -12.16 4.35
CA ILE A 423 -16.32 -10.98 5.10
C ILE A 423 -17.09 -9.79 4.54
N LYS A 424 -17.72 -9.00 5.40
CA LYS A 424 -18.43 -7.80 4.98
C LYS A 424 -17.46 -6.64 4.79
N ASN A 425 -17.70 -5.83 3.77
CA ASN A 425 -17.08 -4.51 3.67
C ASN A 425 -17.69 -3.60 4.74
N SER A 426 -16.89 -3.25 5.75
CA SER A 426 -17.33 -2.40 6.88
C SER A 426 -17.59 -0.95 6.49
N VAL A 427 -17.08 -0.49 5.35
CA VAL A 427 -17.31 0.88 4.86
C VAL A 427 -18.70 1.01 4.25
N THR A 428 -19.08 0.12 3.34
CA THR A 428 -20.42 0.13 2.71
C THR A 428 -21.49 -0.55 3.57
N GLY A 429 -21.10 -1.50 4.42
CA GLY A 429 -22.00 -2.30 5.27
C GLY A 429 -22.88 -3.31 4.53
N GLN A 430 -22.87 -3.29 3.19
CA GLN A 430 -23.77 -4.06 2.34
C GLN A 430 -23.01 -5.04 1.42
N THR A 431 -21.83 -4.65 0.95
CA THR A 431 -21.02 -5.46 0.03
C THR A 431 -20.07 -6.40 0.77
N THR A 432 -19.44 -7.32 0.04
CA THR A 432 -18.43 -8.24 0.59
C THR A 432 -17.02 -7.63 0.52
N ALA A 433 -16.04 -8.25 1.16
CA ALA A 433 -14.62 -7.91 1.00
C ALA A 433 -14.00 -8.50 -0.28
N CYS A 434 -14.75 -9.26 -1.08
CA CYS A 434 -14.25 -9.90 -2.30
C CYS A 434 -14.32 -8.96 -3.52
N PHE A 435 -13.61 -7.84 -3.48
CA PHE A 435 -13.58 -6.84 -4.55
C PHE A 435 -12.25 -6.08 -4.56
N GLU A 436 -11.94 -5.42 -5.67
CA GLU A 436 -10.81 -4.51 -5.79
C GLU A 436 -11.35 -3.07 -5.66
N PRO A 437 -10.91 -2.29 -4.64
CA PRO A 437 -11.33 -0.92 -4.45
C PRO A 437 -11.17 -0.02 -5.68
N SER A 438 -12.10 0.92 -5.83
CA SER A 438 -12.04 1.99 -6.84
C SER A 438 -11.95 3.34 -6.14
N LEU A 439 -11.00 4.17 -6.58
CA LEU A 439 -10.68 5.45 -5.95
C LEU A 439 -11.00 6.57 -6.95
N ASP A 440 -11.88 7.50 -6.55
CA ASP A 440 -12.21 8.71 -7.32
C ASP A 440 -11.39 9.94 -6.87
N TYR A 441 -10.25 9.65 -6.24
CA TYR A 441 -9.25 10.57 -5.72
C TYR A 441 -7.84 9.98 -5.91
N CYS A 442 -6.84 10.83 -5.69
CA CYS A 442 -5.43 10.48 -5.71
C CYS A 442 -4.84 10.64 -4.30
N VAL A 443 -4.06 9.65 -3.90
CA VAL A 443 -3.33 9.63 -2.64
C VAL A 443 -1.86 9.82 -2.92
N VAL A 444 -1.19 10.66 -2.13
CA VAL A 444 0.26 10.87 -2.19
C VAL A 444 0.85 10.62 -0.81
N LYS A 445 1.81 9.69 -0.72
CA LYS A 445 2.65 9.48 0.45
C LYS A 445 4.01 10.13 0.25
N ILE A 446 4.50 10.83 1.28
CA ILE A 446 5.86 11.36 1.32
C ILE A 446 6.53 10.92 2.63
N PRO A 447 7.76 10.38 2.59
CA PRO A 447 8.50 10.05 3.80
C PRO A 447 8.92 11.30 4.58
N ARG A 448 9.16 11.12 5.88
CA ARG A 448 9.73 12.12 6.78
C ARG A 448 11.14 11.71 7.16
N TRP A 449 12.06 12.66 7.03
CA TRP A 449 13.46 12.53 7.43
C TRP A 449 13.82 13.49 8.56
N ASP A 450 14.73 13.04 9.42
CA ASP A 450 15.34 13.84 10.50
C ASP A 450 16.88 13.82 10.40
N LEU A 451 17.42 13.74 9.17
CA LEU A 451 18.85 13.58 8.90
C LEU A 451 19.70 14.74 9.44
N SER A 452 19.13 15.95 9.54
CA SER A 452 19.82 17.12 10.10
C SER A 452 20.25 16.95 11.56
N LYS A 453 19.63 16.02 12.32
CA LYS A 453 20.04 15.68 13.68
C LYS A 453 21.35 14.88 13.73
N PHE A 454 21.82 14.37 12.60
CA PHE A 454 22.98 13.47 12.51
C PHE A 454 24.06 14.04 11.57
N SER A 455 24.99 14.82 12.11
CA SER A 455 26.02 15.52 11.32
C SER A 455 27.00 14.62 10.55
N ARG A 456 27.08 13.33 10.90
CA ARG A 456 27.95 12.33 10.26
C ARG A 456 27.22 11.38 9.31
N VAL A 457 25.92 11.58 9.09
CA VAL A 457 25.10 10.73 8.22
C VAL A 457 24.89 11.45 6.89
N SER A 458 25.04 10.73 5.79
CA SER A 458 24.77 11.25 4.45
C SER A 458 23.28 11.53 4.25
N THR A 459 22.96 12.69 3.68
CA THR A 459 21.61 13.10 3.28
C THR A 459 21.13 12.42 2.00
N LYS A 460 22.01 11.72 1.28
CA LYS A 460 21.64 10.93 0.10
C LYS A 460 20.70 9.80 0.50
N ILE A 461 19.60 9.64 -0.24
CA ILE A 461 18.66 8.52 -0.10
C ILE A 461 18.90 7.49 -1.20
N GLY A 462 18.42 6.26 -1.01
CA GLY A 462 18.67 5.16 -1.92
C GLY A 462 17.94 3.90 -1.46
N SER A 463 18.50 2.73 -1.73
CA SER A 463 17.88 1.44 -1.42
C SER A 463 17.82 1.08 0.09
N SER A 464 18.50 1.83 0.96
CA SER A 464 18.43 1.62 2.41
C SER A 464 17.64 2.75 3.05
N MET A 465 16.58 2.37 3.79
CA MET A 465 15.73 3.31 4.49
C MET A 465 16.47 4.13 5.54
N LYS A 466 16.12 5.42 5.64
CA LYS A 466 16.57 6.41 6.63
C LYS A 466 15.43 7.30 7.14
N SER A 467 14.29 7.30 6.48
CA SER A 467 13.06 7.96 6.91
C SER A 467 12.60 7.39 8.25
N VAL A 468 12.03 8.27 9.08
CA VAL A 468 11.63 8.00 10.46
C VAL A 468 10.11 7.99 10.64
N GLY A 469 9.37 8.22 9.55
CA GLY A 469 7.92 8.23 9.49
C GLY A 469 7.46 8.62 8.09
N GLU A 470 6.16 8.75 7.89
CA GLU A 470 5.56 9.12 6.62
C GLU A 470 4.23 9.86 6.81
N VAL A 471 3.84 10.58 5.76
CA VAL A 471 2.53 11.22 5.68
C VAL A 471 1.78 10.68 4.49
N MET A 472 0.46 10.77 4.55
CA MET A 472 -0.41 10.51 3.42
C MET A 472 -1.34 11.72 3.24
N ALA A 473 -1.55 12.14 2.00
CA ALA A 473 -2.50 13.20 1.67
C ALA A 473 -3.42 12.75 0.55
N ILE A 474 -4.64 13.29 0.57
CA ILE A 474 -5.70 12.92 -0.37
C ILE A 474 -6.18 14.18 -1.09
N GLY A 475 -6.36 14.07 -2.39
CA GLY A 475 -6.90 15.13 -3.24
C GLY A 475 -7.42 14.57 -4.56
N ARG A 476 -8.29 15.28 -5.27
CA ARG A 476 -8.85 14.77 -6.55
C ARG A 476 -8.00 15.15 -7.76
N LYS A 477 -6.81 15.70 -7.50
CA LYS A 477 -5.73 15.97 -8.43
C LYS A 477 -4.41 15.63 -7.76
N PHE A 478 -3.43 15.15 -8.53
CA PHE A 478 -2.08 14.91 -8.03
C PHE A 478 -1.50 16.18 -7.38
N GLU A 479 -1.65 17.34 -8.02
CA GLU A 479 -1.13 18.61 -7.49
C GLU A 479 -1.71 18.94 -6.11
N GLU A 480 -3.00 18.70 -5.91
CA GLU A 480 -3.69 18.94 -4.63
C GLU A 480 -3.13 18.04 -3.52
N ALA A 481 -3.08 16.73 -3.77
CA ALA A 481 -2.57 15.75 -2.82
C ALA A 481 -1.06 15.97 -2.54
N PHE A 482 -0.26 16.23 -3.58
CA PHE A 482 1.18 16.41 -3.47
C PHE A 482 1.54 17.63 -2.62
N GLN A 483 0.88 18.77 -2.82
CA GLN A 483 1.16 19.97 -2.01
C GLN A 483 0.72 19.83 -0.56
N LYS A 484 -0.42 19.17 -0.29
CA LYS A 484 -0.82 18.81 1.08
C LYS A 484 0.21 17.92 1.76
N ALA A 485 0.66 16.87 1.07
CA ALA A 485 1.66 15.95 1.63
C ALA A 485 2.96 16.69 1.98
N LEU A 486 3.44 17.61 1.13
CA LEU A 486 4.64 18.40 1.44
C LEU A 486 4.50 19.24 2.72
N ARG A 487 3.32 19.83 2.96
CA ARG A 487 3.02 20.57 4.21
C ARG A 487 2.93 19.67 5.43
N MET A 488 2.37 18.48 5.25
CA MET A 488 2.24 17.49 6.33
C MET A 488 3.61 16.95 6.80
N VAL A 489 4.60 16.84 5.89
CA VAL A 489 5.95 16.36 6.21
C VAL A 489 6.66 17.30 7.18
N ASP A 490 6.65 18.61 6.93
CA ASP A 490 7.40 19.60 7.71
C ASP A 490 6.61 20.90 7.83
N GLU A 491 6.37 21.34 9.06
CA GLU A 491 5.61 22.56 9.39
C GLU A 491 6.23 23.85 8.80
N ASN A 492 7.52 23.81 8.45
CA ASN A 492 8.23 24.92 7.83
C ASN A 492 8.11 24.95 6.30
N VAL A 493 7.49 23.93 5.71
CA VAL A 493 7.28 23.81 4.27
C VAL A 493 5.82 24.18 3.98
N ASN A 494 5.61 25.21 3.16
CA ASN A 494 4.26 25.65 2.80
C ASN A 494 3.68 24.92 1.58
N GLY A 495 4.48 24.09 0.88
CA GLY A 495 4.09 23.34 -0.31
C GLY A 495 5.30 23.13 -1.23
N PHE A 496 5.07 23.01 -2.55
CA PHE A 496 6.14 22.82 -3.54
C PHE A 496 6.84 24.15 -3.87
N ASP A 497 7.73 24.57 -2.96
CA ASP A 497 8.35 25.91 -2.97
C ASP A 497 9.72 25.92 -3.68
N PRO A 498 9.90 26.71 -4.76
CA PRO A 498 11.16 26.80 -5.51
C PRO A 498 12.24 27.63 -4.81
N TYR A 499 11.96 28.30 -3.70
CA TYR A 499 12.89 29.21 -3.02
C TYR A 499 13.60 28.58 -1.81
N LEU A 500 13.20 27.37 -1.40
CA LEU A 500 13.81 26.66 -0.27
C LEU A 500 15.20 26.10 -0.58
N ARG A 501 15.46 25.80 -1.85
CA ARG A 501 16.74 25.27 -2.34
C ARG A 501 17.15 26.00 -3.60
N LYS A 502 18.44 25.91 -3.92
CA LYS A 502 18.98 26.33 -5.22
C LYS A 502 19.03 25.13 -6.14
N VAL A 503 19.10 25.39 -7.44
CA VAL A 503 19.34 24.34 -8.43
C VAL A 503 20.70 23.69 -8.17
N ASP A 504 20.69 22.37 -8.13
CA ASP A 504 21.87 21.53 -8.00
C ASP A 504 21.65 20.27 -8.85
N ASP A 505 22.31 20.22 -10.01
CA ASP A 505 22.19 19.09 -10.94
C ASP A 505 22.70 17.77 -10.32
N GLU A 506 23.59 17.82 -9.33
CA GLU A 506 24.06 16.62 -8.63
C GLU A 506 23.01 16.10 -7.65
N GLU A 507 22.31 16.94 -6.90
CA GLU A 507 21.17 16.49 -6.05
C GLU A 507 19.98 15.98 -6.89
N LEU A 508 19.81 16.47 -8.13
CA LEU A 508 18.81 15.93 -9.06
C LEU A 508 19.14 14.50 -9.50
N LYS A 509 20.42 14.20 -9.77
CA LYS A 509 20.91 12.86 -10.15
C LYS A 509 21.04 11.91 -8.97
N GLU A 510 21.54 12.42 -7.85
CA GLU A 510 21.86 11.70 -6.63
C GLU A 510 20.87 12.13 -5.54
N PRO A 511 19.75 11.40 -5.39
CA PRO A 511 18.59 11.86 -4.64
C PRO A 511 18.92 12.12 -3.16
N THR A 512 18.35 13.19 -2.61
CA THR A 512 18.44 13.59 -1.19
C THR A 512 17.04 13.74 -0.60
N ASP A 513 16.95 13.89 0.72
CA ASP A 513 15.70 14.22 1.44
C ASP A 513 15.09 15.57 1.03
N LYS A 514 15.81 16.38 0.23
CA LYS A 514 15.38 17.71 -0.24
C LYS A 514 15.27 17.81 -1.77
N ARG A 515 15.44 16.71 -2.49
CA ARG A 515 15.43 16.66 -3.97
C ARG A 515 14.23 17.36 -4.60
N MET A 516 13.03 17.21 -4.03
CA MET A 516 11.82 17.83 -4.58
C MET A 516 11.89 19.36 -4.61
N PHE A 517 12.54 19.99 -3.64
CA PHE A 517 12.71 21.45 -3.64
C PHE A 517 13.79 21.90 -4.65
N VAL A 518 14.76 21.03 -4.96
CA VAL A 518 15.71 21.26 -6.06
C VAL A 518 15.00 21.15 -7.41
N VAL A 519 14.06 20.20 -7.57
CA VAL A 519 13.19 20.09 -8.76
C VAL A 519 12.34 21.35 -8.91
N ALA A 520 11.73 21.84 -7.83
CA ALA A 520 10.96 23.09 -7.83
C ALA A 520 11.81 24.28 -8.30
N ALA A 521 13.00 24.45 -7.72
CA ALA A 521 13.95 25.48 -8.12
C ALA A 521 14.35 25.38 -9.59
N ALA A 522 14.62 24.17 -10.09
CA ALA A 522 15.03 23.93 -11.47
C ALA A 522 13.91 24.27 -12.47
N LEU A 523 12.67 23.92 -12.15
CA LEU A 523 11.49 24.33 -12.93
C LEU A 523 11.34 25.85 -12.96
N LYS A 524 11.57 26.53 -11.83
CA LYS A 524 11.51 27.99 -11.73
C LYS A 524 12.60 28.68 -12.54
N GLU A 525 13.80 28.10 -12.61
CA GLU A 525 14.91 28.56 -13.46
C GLU A 525 14.74 28.19 -14.95
N GLY A 526 13.65 27.51 -15.32
CA GLY A 526 13.29 27.23 -16.71
C GLY A 526 13.85 25.92 -17.28
N TYR A 527 14.24 24.96 -16.44
CA TYR A 527 14.59 23.62 -16.92
C TYR A 527 13.38 22.97 -17.60
N THR A 528 13.64 22.26 -18.70
CA THR A 528 12.60 21.50 -19.41
C THR A 528 12.26 20.21 -18.65
N VAL A 529 11.05 19.70 -18.85
CA VAL A 529 10.62 18.41 -18.31
C VAL A 529 11.55 17.28 -18.77
N ASP A 530 12.00 17.30 -20.03
CA ASP A 530 12.95 16.29 -20.53
C ASP A 530 14.30 16.35 -19.85
N LYS A 531 14.85 17.55 -19.61
CA LYS A 531 16.11 17.70 -18.86
C LYS A 531 15.97 17.14 -17.45
N LEU A 532 14.86 17.43 -16.78
CA LEU A 532 14.59 16.90 -15.43
C LEU A 532 14.37 15.39 -15.45
N TYR A 533 13.69 14.84 -16.45
CA TYR A 533 13.57 13.41 -16.64
C TYR A 533 14.95 12.76 -16.79
N ASP A 534 15.85 13.36 -17.58
CA ASP A 534 17.18 12.79 -17.79
C ASP A 534 18.04 12.79 -16.53
N LEU A 535 17.93 13.83 -15.71
CA LEU A 535 18.63 13.93 -14.43
C LEU A 535 18.01 13.01 -13.38
N THR A 536 16.67 12.98 -13.29
CA THR A 536 15.99 12.39 -12.14
C THR A 536 15.43 11.00 -12.37
N LYS A 537 15.07 10.69 -13.61
CA LYS A 537 14.24 9.56 -14.07
C LYS A 537 12.84 9.48 -13.45
N ILE A 538 12.37 10.56 -12.80
CA ILE A 538 10.96 10.73 -12.42
C ILE A 538 10.12 10.84 -13.70
N ASP A 539 9.01 10.10 -13.80
CA ASP A 539 8.18 10.10 -15.01
C ASP A 539 7.74 11.52 -15.42
N ARG A 540 7.74 11.77 -16.73
CA ARG A 540 7.40 13.07 -17.32
C ARG A 540 6.03 13.55 -16.90
N TRP A 541 5.08 12.63 -16.67
CA TRP A 541 3.75 12.99 -16.20
C TRP A 541 3.82 13.72 -14.87
N PHE A 542 4.53 13.19 -13.86
CA PHE A 542 4.68 13.84 -12.56
C PHE A 542 5.41 15.18 -12.68
N LEU A 543 6.51 15.22 -13.46
CA LEU A 543 7.26 16.45 -13.70
C LEU A 543 6.41 17.54 -14.38
N GLN A 544 5.52 17.16 -15.30
CA GLN A 544 4.58 18.08 -15.94
C GLN A 544 3.56 18.65 -14.95
N LYS A 545 3.10 17.84 -13.98
CA LYS A 545 2.23 18.30 -12.89
C LYS A 545 2.96 19.24 -11.93
N MET A 546 4.21 18.91 -11.58
CA MET A 546 5.06 19.78 -10.77
C MET A 546 5.33 21.11 -11.48
N LYS A 547 5.58 21.08 -12.80
CA LYS A 547 5.70 22.29 -13.62
C LYS A 547 4.45 23.15 -13.57
N HIS A 548 3.26 22.54 -13.66
CA HIS A 548 1.99 23.27 -13.58
C HIS A 548 1.86 24.06 -12.26
N ILE A 549 2.30 23.50 -11.13
CA ILE A 549 2.34 24.21 -9.85
C ILE A 549 3.25 25.45 -9.94
N ILE A 550 4.47 25.30 -10.44
CA ILE A 550 5.45 26.40 -10.54
C ILE A 550 5.02 27.48 -11.53
N ASP A 551 4.42 27.09 -12.66
CA ASP A 551 3.86 28.01 -13.65
C ASP A 551 2.75 28.86 -13.02
N TYR A 552 1.86 28.22 -12.24
CA TYR A 552 0.78 28.91 -11.56
C TYR A 552 1.28 29.81 -10.42
N GLN A 553 2.29 29.37 -9.67
CA GLN A 553 2.95 30.23 -8.67
C GLN A 553 3.54 31.49 -9.32
N THR A 554 4.20 31.33 -10.47
CA THR A 554 4.78 32.45 -11.23
C THR A 554 3.71 33.41 -11.74
N LEU A 555 2.53 32.91 -12.10
CA LEU A 555 1.37 33.75 -12.43
C LEU A 555 0.88 34.55 -11.22
N LEU A 556 0.78 33.92 -10.04
CA LEU A 556 0.36 34.60 -8.81
C LEU A 556 1.35 35.69 -8.39
N GLU A 557 2.65 35.45 -8.53
CA GLU A 557 3.71 36.43 -8.20
C GLU A 557 3.67 37.71 -9.05
N GLN A 558 2.97 37.68 -10.19
CA GLN A 558 2.76 38.86 -11.04
C GLN A 558 1.55 39.70 -10.59
N LYS A 559 0.79 39.22 -9.59
CA LYS A 559 -0.41 39.87 -9.06
C LYS A 559 -0.17 40.43 -7.67
N ASP A 560 -1.02 41.38 -7.29
CA ASP A 560 -1.18 41.81 -5.90
C ASP A 560 -2.44 41.15 -5.30
N GLN A 561 -2.59 41.24 -3.98
CA GLN A 561 -3.76 40.66 -3.30
C GLN A 561 -5.08 41.19 -3.85
N HIS A 562 -5.17 42.50 -4.12
CA HIS A 562 -6.41 43.15 -4.52
C HIS A 562 -6.86 42.80 -5.94
N SER A 563 -5.94 42.34 -6.79
CA SER A 563 -6.24 41.86 -8.15
C SER A 563 -6.57 40.37 -8.21
N LEU A 564 -6.49 39.62 -7.10
CA LEU A 564 -6.90 38.22 -7.07
C LEU A 564 -8.41 38.10 -7.28
N THR A 565 -8.78 37.41 -8.36
CA THR A 565 -10.17 37.10 -8.68
C THR A 565 -10.62 35.79 -8.02
N TYR A 566 -11.94 35.56 -7.99
CA TYR A 566 -12.52 34.26 -7.62
C TYR A 566 -11.84 33.09 -8.36
N ILE A 567 -11.61 33.25 -9.67
CA ILE A 567 -11.03 32.19 -10.52
C ILE A 567 -9.58 31.93 -10.12
N ASP A 568 -8.82 32.98 -9.79
CA ASP A 568 -7.43 32.85 -9.39
C ASP A 568 -7.31 32.04 -8.10
N LEU A 569 -8.12 32.39 -7.10
CA LEU A 569 -8.20 31.70 -5.81
C LEU A 569 -8.66 30.25 -6.00
N LEU A 570 -9.79 30.02 -6.67
CA LEU A 570 -10.34 28.68 -6.86
C LEU A 570 -9.33 27.76 -7.55
N ARG A 571 -8.68 28.21 -8.62
CA ARG A 571 -7.67 27.41 -9.33
C ARG A 571 -6.44 27.13 -8.47
N ALA A 572 -5.95 28.12 -7.71
CA ALA A 572 -4.85 27.93 -6.77
C ALA A 572 -5.18 26.84 -5.74
N LYS A 573 -6.37 26.91 -5.14
CA LYS A 573 -6.83 25.93 -4.15
C LYS A 573 -7.05 24.54 -4.77
N GLN A 574 -7.60 24.46 -5.97
CA GLN A 574 -7.81 23.21 -6.71
C GLN A 574 -6.53 22.46 -7.06
N ILE A 575 -5.39 23.14 -7.14
CA ILE A 575 -4.07 22.51 -7.32
C ILE A 575 -3.25 22.46 -6.02
N GLY A 576 -3.88 22.72 -4.87
CA GLY A 576 -3.31 22.46 -3.54
C GLY A 576 -2.56 23.61 -2.88
N PHE A 577 -2.62 24.85 -3.40
CA PHE A 577 -1.97 25.98 -2.74
C PHE A 577 -2.62 26.26 -1.38
N SER A 578 -1.82 26.36 -0.32
CA SER A 578 -2.27 26.91 0.96
C SER A 578 -2.48 28.42 0.87
N ASP A 579 -3.29 28.96 1.77
CA ASP A 579 -3.51 30.40 1.93
C ASP A 579 -2.17 31.10 2.24
N LYS A 580 -1.25 30.44 2.95
CA LYS A 580 0.15 30.89 3.15
C LYS A 580 0.94 31.01 1.86
N GLN A 581 0.87 30.02 0.97
CA GLN A 581 1.58 30.08 -0.31
C GLN A 581 1.05 31.22 -1.20
N ILE A 582 -0.27 31.35 -1.31
CA ILE A 582 -0.90 32.43 -2.08
C ILE A 582 -0.47 33.78 -1.49
N ALA A 583 -0.54 33.93 -0.16
CA ALA A 583 -0.14 35.14 0.53
C ALA A 583 1.33 35.50 0.25
N ALA A 584 2.24 34.53 0.28
CA ALA A 584 3.65 34.76 -0.05
C ALA A 584 3.83 35.24 -1.49
N SER A 585 3.13 34.62 -2.46
CA SER A 585 3.21 35.01 -3.88
C SER A 585 2.72 36.44 -4.12
N VAL A 586 1.62 36.88 -3.48
CA VAL A 586 1.04 38.23 -3.69
C VAL A 586 1.43 39.26 -2.64
N LYS A 587 2.43 38.95 -1.79
CA LYS A 587 2.95 39.82 -0.72
C LYS A 587 1.87 40.27 0.28
N SER A 588 1.07 39.32 0.74
CA SER A 588 -0.02 39.48 1.72
C SER A 588 0.21 38.62 2.97
N THR A 589 -0.82 38.48 3.82
CA THR A 589 -0.84 37.60 4.98
C THR A 589 -1.84 36.45 4.78
N GLU A 590 -1.58 35.32 5.43
CA GLU A 590 -2.46 34.14 5.41
C GLU A 590 -3.91 34.49 5.76
N LEU A 591 -4.13 35.28 6.82
CA LEU A 591 -5.47 35.68 7.26
C LEU A 591 -6.19 36.56 6.23
N ALA A 592 -5.47 37.43 5.52
CA ALA A 592 -6.08 38.29 4.51
C ALA A 592 -6.53 37.50 3.29
N ILE A 593 -5.73 36.52 2.85
CA ILE A 593 -6.10 35.60 1.77
C ILE A 593 -7.26 34.70 2.19
N ARG A 594 -7.22 34.13 3.40
CA ARG A 594 -8.32 33.32 3.93
C ARG A 594 -9.63 34.10 3.92
N LYS A 595 -9.64 35.31 4.47
CA LYS A 595 -10.84 36.16 4.51
C LYS A 595 -11.36 36.47 3.11
N GLN A 596 -10.48 36.83 2.19
CA GLN A 596 -10.86 37.09 0.79
C GLN A 596 -11.45 35.85 0.12
N ARG A 597 -10.85 34.68 0.37
CA ARG A 597 -11.32 33.37 -0.11
C ARG A 597 -12.72 33.05 0.41
N GLU A 598 -12.99 33.25 1.70
CA GLU A 598 -14.30 33.09 2.33
C GLU A 598 -15.34 34.09 1.76
N GLU A 599 -14.98 35.37 1.65
CA GLU A 599 -15.83 36.42 1.05
C GLU A 599 -16.19 36.13 -0.42
N CYS A 600 -15.30 35.47 -1.16
CA CYS A 600 -15.54 35.03 -2.53
C CYS A 600 -16.29 33.69 -2.64
N GLY A 601 -16.57 33.00 -1.53
CA GLY A 601 -17.23 31.69 -1.53
C GLY A 601 -16.35 30.54 -2.05
N VAL A 602 -15.02 30.67 -1.97
CA VAL A 602 -14.07 29.61 -2.35
C VAL A 602 -13.77 28.75 -1.11
N LEU A 603 -14.66 27.80 -0.81
CA LEU A 603 -14.53 26.92 0.35
C LEU A 603 -14.26 25.47 -0.10
N PRO A 604 -13.57 24.66 0.71
CA PRO A 604 -13.41 23.25 0.41
C PRO A 604 -14.70 22.48 0.69
N PHE A 605 -14.85 21.33 0.05
CA PHE A 605 -15.92 20.38 0.32
C PHE A 605 -15.38 19.13 1.01
N VAL A 606 -16.23 18.50 1.82
CA VAL A 606 -15.91 17.27 2.55
C VAL A 606 -16.36 16.08 1.71
N LYS A 607 -15.45 15.13 1.47
CA LYS A 607 -15.70 13.93 0.68
C LYS A 607 -15.42 12.66 1.47
N GLN A 608 -16.20 11.62 1.22
CA GLN A 608 -16.05 10.31 1.84
C GLN A 608 -15.05 9.44 1.06
N ILE A 609 -14.38 8.56 1.80
CA ILE A 609 -13.65 7.42 1.28
C ILE A 609 -14.56 6.21 1.46
N ASP A 610 -15.09 5.71 0.35
CA ASP A 610 -16.16 4.70 0.33
C ASP A 610 -15.72 3.33 -0.20
N THR A 611 -14.45 3.19 -0.60
CA THR A 611 -13.83 2.00 -1.25
C THR A 611 -14.29 1.70 -2.68
N VAL A 612 -15.37 2.33 -3.18
CA VAL A 612 -16.07 1.92 -4.42
C VAL A 612 -16.42 3.09 -5.36
N ALA A 613 -15.79 4.25 -5.18
CA ALA A 613 -16.02 5.45 -5.99
C ALA A 613 -17.51 5.80 -6.15
N ALA A 614 -18.23 5.84 -5.03
CA ALA A 614 -19.66 6.12 -4.92
C ALA A 614 -20.62 5.12 -5.62
N GLU A 615 -20.16 3.92 -6.00
CA GLU A 615 -21.06 2.84 -6.46
C GLU A 615 -22.08 2.46 -5.38
N TRP A 616 -21.64 2.44 -4.11
CA TRP A 616 -22.47 2.21 -2.93
C TRP A 616 -22.25 3.31 -1.91
N PRO A 617 -23.29 3.70 -1.14
CA PRO A 617 -23.13 4.70 -0.09
C PRO A 617 -22.25 4.17 1.05
N ALA A 618 -21.33 5.00 1.54
CA ALA A 618 -20.56 4.71 2.74
C ALA A 618 -21.41 4.91 4.01
N THR A 619 -21.30 3.96 4.92
CA THR A 619 -21.86 4.04 6.28
C THR A 619 -20.88 4.67 7.28
N THR A 620 -19.61 4.75 6.92
CA THR A 620 -18.55 5.35 7.74
C THR A 620 -18.27 6.78 7.31
N ASN A 621 -17.80 7.60 8.25
CA ASN A 621 -17.36 8.96 7.99
C ASN A 621 -15.83 9.00 7.97
N TYR A 622 -15.23 8.32 6.99
CA TYR A 622 -13.81 8.44 6.66
C TYR A 622 -13.64 9.50 5.57
N LEU A 623 -13.00 10.62 5.89
CA LEU A 623 -13.16 11.88 5.18
C LEU A 623 -11.83 12.50 4.75
N TYR A 624 -11.89 13.27 3.67
CA TYR A 624 -10.88 14.25 3.28
C TYR A 624 -11.58 15.52 2.78
N ILE A 625 -10.83 16.64 2.66
CA ILE A 625 -11.39 17.87 2.08
C ILE A 625 -10.80 18.15 0.69
N THR A 626 -11.58 18.75 -0.21
CA THR A 626 -11.09 19.09 -1.55
C THR A 626 -11.79 20.29 -2.14
N TYR A 627 -11.06 21.06 -2.95
CA TYR A 627 -11.63 22.16 -3.75
C TYR A 627 -12.12 21.69 -5.13
N ASN A 628 -11.92 20.41 -5.47
CA ASN A 628 -12.32 19.79 -6.74
C ASN A 628 -13.67 19.07 -6.62
N ALA A 629 -14.64 19.74 -6.00
CA ALA A 629 -15.99 19.23 -5.74
C ALA A 629 -17.02 20.35 -5.82
N SER A 630 -18.31 19.98 -5.79
CA SER A 630 -19.46 20.91 -5.86
C SER A 630 -20.41 20.80 -4.66
N SER A 631 -20.22 19.82 -3.78
CA SER A 631 -21.06 19.56 -2.60
C SER A 631 -20.31 18.70 -1.58
N HIS A 632 -20.75 18.77 -0.32
CA HIS A 632 -20.30 17.85 0.73
C HIS A 632 -21.05 16.52 0.64
N ASP A 633 -20.39 15.43 1.03
CA ASP A 633 -21.04 14.11 1.15
C ASP A 633 -21.78 13.95 2.50
N LEU A 634 -21.54 14.86 3.45
CA LEU A 634 -22.12 14.87 4.79
C LEU A 634 -22.91 16.14 5.08
N GLU A 635 -23.81 16.02 6.05
CA GLU A 635 -24.41 17.15 6.75
C GLU A 635 -23.70 17.44 8.09
N PHE A 636 -23.67 18.70 8.51
CA PHE A 636 -22.99 19.17 9.73
C PHE A 636 -23.99 19.65 10.79
N LYS A 637 -24.90 18.77 11.21
CA LYS A 637 -26.01 19.11 12.14
C LYS A 637 -25.70 18.82 13.61
N GLU A 638 -24.61 18.12 13.89
CA GLU A 638 -24.32 17.56 15.21
C GLU A 638 -23.03 18.14 15.79
N GLU A 639 -23.04 18.39 17.10
CA GLU A 639 -21.87 18.86 17.83
C GLU A 639 -20.89 17.69 18.07
N HIS A 640 -19.61 17.94 17.81
CA HIS A 640 -18.54 16.98 18.00
C HIS A 640 -17.39 17.63 18.79
N THR A 641 -16.65 16.81 19.55
CA THR A 641 -15.37 17.21 20.16
C THR A 641 -14.22 16.84 19.23
N MET A 642 -13.46 17.83 18.76
CA MET A 642 -12.30 17.60 17.90
C MET A 642 -11.07 17.17 18.72
N VAL A 643 -10.39 16.13 18.26
CA VAL A 643 -9.10 15.64 18.76
C VAL A 643 -8.09 15.75 17.62
N LEU A 644 -7.01 16.49 17.85
CA LEU A 644 -5.92 16.61 16.89
C LEU A 644 -4.89 15.50 17.16
N GLY A 645 -4.45 14.85 16.10
CA GLY A 645 -3.47 13.77 16.16
C GLY A 645 -2.04 14.27 16.36
N SER A 646 -1.12 13.31 16.37
CA SER A 646 0.33 13.56 16.48
C SER A 646 0.95 14.04 15.17
N GLY A 647 0.28 13.86 14.03
CA GLY A 647 0.86 14.05 12.72
C GLY A 647 1.96 13.01 12.43
N VAL A 648 2.93 13.39 11.61
CA VAL A 648 4.01 12.50 11.20
C VAL A 648 4.94 12.13 12.34
N TYR A 649 5.27 10.84 12.44
CA TYR A 649 6.32 10.40 13.35
C TYR A 649 7.67 10.99 12.98
N ARG A 650 8.42 11.38 14.01
CA ARG A 650 9.77 11.94 13.92
C ARG A 650 10.52 11.67 15.22
N ILE A 651 11.83 11.89 15.24
CA ILE A 651 12.60 11.66 16.46
C ILE A 651 12.13 12.62 17.55
N GLY A 652 11.61 12.07 18.65
CA GLY A 652 11.02 12.83 19.76
C GLY A 652 9.49 12.97 19.71
N SER A 653 8.84 12.47 18.66
CA SER A 653 7.37 12.38 18.56
C SER A 653 6.98 11.12 17.80
N SER A 654 6.66 10.06 18.52
CA SER A 654 6.34 8.74 17.96
C SER A 654 4.97 8.24 18.44
N VAL A 655 4.79 6.91 18.44
CA VAL A 655 3.51 6.22 18.70
C VAL A 655 2.89 6.54 20.06
N GLU A 656 3.67 7.00 21.04
CA GLU A 656 3.16 7.44 22.34
C GLU A 656 2.12 8.56 22.24
N PHE A 657 2.25 9.46 21.26
CA PHE A 657 1.28 10.53 21.05
C PHE A 657 0.02 10.03 20.34
N ASP A 658 0.15 9.02 19.48
CA ASP A 658 -1.00 8.32 18.91
C ASP A 658 -1.78 7.58 19.99
N TRP A 659 -1.08 6.90 20.90
CA TRP A 659 -1.66 6.27 22.06
C TRP A 659 -2.45 7.24 22.94
N CYS A 660 -1.92 8.44 23.16
CA CYS A 660 -2.63 9.50 23.89
C CYS A 660 -3.92 9.94 23.16
N ALA A 661 -3.85 10.15 21.84
CA ALA A 661 -5.00 10.55 21.03
C ALA A 661 -6.09 9.47 21.02
N VAL A 662 -5.72 8.21 20.78
CA VAL A 662 -6.65 7.07 20.82
C VAL A 662 -7.24 6.87 22.21
N GLY A 663 -6.44 7.04 23.28
CA GLY A 663 -6.92 7.04 24.65
C GLY A 663 -8.00 8.11 24.88
N CYS A 664 -7.75 9.34 24.42
CA CYS A 664 -8.72 10.44 24.49
C CYS A 664 -10.02 10.12 23.74
N LEU A 665 -9.94 9.64 22.48
CA LEU A 665 -11.10 9.24 21.69
C LEU A 665 -11.94 8.17 22.39
N ARG A 666 -11.29 7.15 22.95
CA ARG A 666 -11.98 6.07 23.69
C ARG A 666 -12.69 6.58 24.94
N GLU A 667 -12.07 7.47 25.71
CA GLU A 667 -12.71 8.06 26.89
C GLU A 667 -13.87 9.00 26.52
N LEU A 668 -13.73 9.82 25.48
CA LEU A 668 -14.82 10.66 24.97
C LEU A 668 -16.02 9.80 24.52
N ARG A 669 -15.76 8.68 23.83
CA ARG A 669 -16.79 7.72 23.43
C ARG A 669 -17.49 7.10 24.65
N LYS A 670 -16.75 6.73 25.70
CA LYS A 670 -17.34 6.23 26.97
C LYS A 670 -18.21 7.27 27.67
N LEU A 671 -17.88 8.55 27.52
CA LEU A 671 -18.68 9.67 28.03
C LEU A 671 -19.87 10.02 27.12
N GLY A 672 -20.11 9.26 26.04
CA GLY A 672 -21.20 9.50 25.09
C GLY A 672 -21.02 10.75 24.23
N ARG A 673 -19.79 11.27 24.10
CA ARG A 673 -19.47 12.43 23.26
C ARG A 673 -19.09 11.97 21.86
N LYS A 674 -19.65 12.63 20.85
CA LYS A 674 -19.24 12.43 19.44
C LYS A 674 -17.89 13.10 19.20
N THR A 675 -17.06 12.47 18.38
CA THR A 675 -15.66 12.86 18.19
C THR A 675 -15.31 13.09 16.72
N ILE A 676 -14.51 14.13 16.46
CA ILE A 676 -13.81 14.34 15.20
C ILE A 676 -12.34 14.04 15.45
N MET A 677 -11.72 13.20 14.63
CA MET A 677 -10.27 13.00 14.60
C MET A 677 -9.68 13.70 13.38
N VAL A 678 -8.62 14.49 13.55
CA VAL A 678 -7.83 15.06 12.44
C VAL A 678 -6.39 14.59 12.56
N ASN A 679 -5.94 13.77 11.60
CA ASN A 679 -4.57 13.28 11.53
C ASN A 679 -4.23 12.82 10.12
N TYR A 680 -2.95 12.71 9.80
CA TYR A 680 -2.47 12.41 8.44
C TYR A 680 -1.35 11.35 8.38
N ASN A 681 -1.14 10.63 9.48
CA ASN A 681 -0.13 9.57 9.54
C ASN A 681 -0.78 8.20 9.24
N PRO A 682 -0.41 7.55 8.12
CA PRO A 682 -1.05 6.31 7.69
C PRO A 682 -0.69 5.10 8.58
N GLU A 683 0.37 5.19 9.38
CA GLU A 683 0.82 4.11 10.27
C GLU A 683 0.01 4.01 11.57
N THR A 684 -0.88 4.96 11.85
CA THR A 684 -1.49 5.15 13.17
C THR A 684 -2.82 4.43 13.36
N VAL A 685 -3.15 4.10 14.62
CA VAL A 685 -4.49 3.63 14.99
C VAL A 685 -5.47 4.79 15.03
N SER A 686 -5.04 6.01 15.34
CA SER A 686 -5.97 7.16 15.34
C SER A 686 -6.55 7.48 13.95
N THR A 687 -5.83 7.17 12.87
CA THR A 687 -6.37 7.28 11.50
C THR A 687 -7.15 6.05 11.06
N ASP A 688 -7.57 5.19 11.98
CA ASP A 688 -8.56 4.15 11.71
C ASP A 688 -9.97 4.72 11.84
N TYR A 689 -10.80 4.53 10.82
CA TYR A 689 -12.11 5.18 10.73
C TYR A 689 -13.08 4.68 11.80
N ASP A 690 -12.80 3.56 12.47
CA ASP A 690 -13.61 3.02 13.56
C ASP A 690 -13.27 3.65 14.94
N MET A 691 -12.21 4.45 15.05
CA MET A 691 -11.77 5.08 16.31
C MET A 691 -12.51 6.38 16.64
N SER A 692 -13.14 7.03 15.67
CA SER A 692 -13.89 8.29 15.87
C SER A 692 -15.22 8.28 15.10
N ASP A 693 -16.12 9.22 15.38
CA ASP A 693 -17.39 9.34 14.66
C ASP A 693 -17.20 9.97 13.28
N ARG A 694 -16.16 10.81 13.14
CA ARG A 694 -15.68 11.40 11.89
C ARG A 694 -14.16 11.44 11.90
N LEU A 695 -13.54 10.77 10.94
CA LEU A 695 -12.09 10.84 10.74
C LEU A 695 -11.81 11.70 9.51
N TYR A 696 -11.09 12.82 9.70
CA TYR A 696 -10.53 13.61 8.62
C TYR A 696 -9.05 13.23 8.45
N PHE A 697 -8.74 12.59 7.33
CA PHE A 697 -7.35 12.33 6.92
C PHE A 697 -6.74 13.58 6.29
N GLU A 698 -6.44 14.57 7.13
CA GLU A 698 -6.14 15.93 6.70
C GLU A 698 -5.02 16.61 7.49
N GLU A 699 -4.50 17.68 6.89
CA GLU A 699 -3.41 18.48 7.42
C GLU A 699 -3.78 19.11 8.78
N ILE A 700 -2.87 19.03 9.76
CA ILE A 700 -3.03 19.71 11.05
C ILE A 700 -2.39 21.10 10.96
N SER A 701 -2.98 21.98 10.15
CA SER A 701 -2.60 23.39 10.05
C SER A 701 -3.73 24.32 10.46
N PHE A 702 -3.40 25.58 10.76
CA PHE A 702 -4.40 26.58 11.12
C PHE A 702 -5.51 26.67 10.05
N GLU A 703 -5.13 26.74 8.78
CA GLU A 703 -6.08 26.83 7.67
C GLU A 703 -7.07 25.65 7.63
N VAL A 704 -6.56 24.42 7.67
CA VAL A 704 -7.38 23.22 7.47
C VAL A 704 -8.18 22.89 8.73
N VAL A 705 -7.59 23.03 9.92
CA VAL A 705 -8.32 22.83 11.18
C VAL A 705 -9.48 23.82 11.30
N MET A 706 -9.29 25.09 10.88
CA MET A 706 -10.36 26.09 10.87
C MET A 706 -11.36 25.91 9.71
N ASP A 707 -11.01 25.21 8.64
CA ASP A 707 -11.97 24.82 7.59
C ASP A 707 -12.88 23.66 8.07
N ILE A 708 -12.40 22.82 9.01
CA ILE A 708 -13.16 21.71 9.60
C ILE A 708 -14.00 22.14 10.81
N TYR A 709 -13.46 23.05 11.63
CA TYR A 709 -14.11 23.58 12.85
C TYR A 709 -15.28 24.52 12.53
#